data_AF-A0A8X8BHF2-F1
#
_entry.id   AF-A0A8X8BHF2-F1
#
_cell.length_a   1.000
_cell.length_b   1.000
_cell.length_c   1.000
_cell.angle_alpha   90.00
_cell.angle_beta   90.00
_cell.angle_gamma   90.00
#
_symmetry.space_group_name_H-M   'P 1'
#
loop_
_entity.id
_entity.type
_entity.pdbx_description
1 polymer ?
#
loop_
_entity_poly.entity_id
_entity_poly.type
_entity_poly.pdbx_seq_one_letter_code
_entity_poly.pdbx_strand_id
1 'polypeptide(L)'
;MNSELKSKRSTLSETEQNLQASKLCCENLANKLQEHCPDIDRQESEVRKLNKRYENLNKQINTRSQELQKAKVAYGNYRNDYDSLNNWMSHVPDYSPKETDDSRQIDTKLKNQRNLLTDISRKEVEMENVTKSAQQYQEAVKNYETEAEKFRSVLDLEDGVAPQSYKKHKLESPAVKVKNEEAAMGAKFTEVSAVNKQRLQNLEFAQSLLNQQPEVPLVQQTFQTQRAERPGEEPWRIKKQLDDEIHRREQLERELTTVQSEISTLEGLKPQDTLVKKELIRKVPDPQLDEDYRKMQERVAEEQRLTRTLETELETLRLKLRGFETEKREGAQQYVVKEVLRIEKDKEQEEEVLRLKEELEELRRQKAAKENELVILQKQVNVFSQERTKELEKITEKEVIKIQNDPQLESEYRMLMDSKQKEIEARKKLEQELLFLQEKLRRLEKEKAIAEEKITIKEVLKVEKDLALGREVDSLRQEYEDEKAKSRSLQREQSDLLSRINLLENEKSKPIVQEKVREIVRPDPKTESEVASLRFELAEQQRRCRDAELQLKTLQDELLLLRNRGPQVEYKEIIKEVIKYRTDPETERELETLRNDIIDKTRRIERSEFEVTQLKDEIQRWKDTKPQVQIKEVINEVLQYKEDPKTKEEVESLRVRLVEEQKKRIELEREKAANEEKIRQKEIELSQVKEKVVQQEVVKMETDPILKSECNTFMQNIANEQKQKEALKEELIRLQLRKMELEHQLEDLERERQARREAELEIQKLRIRLGELELKEKENRDKVTVKQKVVLQQDPQQEKEHALLKLQLEEEIHRRQLLEKDLQAIVDKQVTLEKMEVREKVIFSEKVQVEKDPEAEQEIEKLKTTMEEESKRRRELESELQQLLSKVSEVEFSNTKYSKELDYIREENQQLKLEKNRLENEVRQLQTDIHITVKDAKDITESPLMDSGRNLELRVESLQKELDELRSITNEKDQEIAKLQKNLSAMRIKREQRESHLKRSIVVIDPDTGKEMTPEEAHRQGLIDWKMFVNLQNQECDWEEISMKGPNGESSILHDRKSGKKFSIDDAIKSGKITRDHVRRFHNKELPIQEFALMVSGKA
;
A
#
# COMPACT_ATOMS: atom_id res chain seq x y z
N MET A 1 24.31 -9.62 0.64
CA MET A 1 24.25 -8.38 -0.18
C MET A 1 25.59 -7.66 -0.31
N ASN A 2 26.09 -6.89 0.69
CA ASN A 2 27.34 -6.11 0.49
C ASN A 2 28.57 -7.00 0.22
N SER A 3 28.71 -8.11 0.95
CA SER A 3 29.76 -9.11 0.72
C SER A 3 29.70 -9.71 -0.68
N GLU A 4 28.51 -10.10 -1.15
CA GLU A 4 28.28 -10.66 -2.48
C GLU A 4 28.57 -9.63 -3.59
N LEU A 5 28.17 -8.37 -3.43
CA LEU A 5 28.48 -7.33 -4.40
C LEU A 5 29.99 -7.09 -4.49
N LYS A 6 30.69 -7.08 -3.34
CA LYS A 6 32.15 -6.96 -3.31
C LYS A 6 32.84 -8.14 -3.98
N SER A 7 32.35 -9.38 -3.81
CA SER A 7 32.94 -10.56 -4.46
C SER A 7 32.80 -10.54 -5.98
N LYS A 8 31.86 -9.77 -6.54
CA LYS A 8 31.68 -9.61 -8.00
C LYS A 8 32.54 -8.52 -8.62
N ARG A 9 33.31 -7.77 -7.83
CA ARG A 9 34.21 -6.71 -8.33
C ARG A 9 35.28 -7.23 -9.27
N SER A 10 35.80 -8.43 -9.03
CA SER A 10 36.80 -9.06 -9.90
C SER A 10 36.26 -9.29 -11.32
N THR A 11 35.01 -9.75 -11.44
CA THR A 11 34.35 -9.96 -12.74
C THR A 11 34.20 -8.66 -13.53
N LEU A 12 33.85 -7.54 -12.88
CA LEU A 12 33.81 -6.23 -13.55
C LEU A 12 35.20 -5.79 -14.03
N SER A 13 36.22 -5.94 -13.19
CA SER A 13 37.60 -5.65 -13.59
C SER A 13 38.07 -6.50 -14.76
N GLU A 14 37.65 -7.76 -14.83
CA GLU A 14 37.93 -8.65 -15.96
C GLU A 14 37.24 -8.16 -17.24
N THR A 15 35.96 -7.73 -17.17
CA THR A 15 35.27 -7.17 -18.33
C THR A 15 35.91 -5.88 -18.85
N GLU A 16 36.43 -5.02 -17.97
CA GLU A 16 37.18 -3.82 -18.36
C GLU A 16 38.50 -4.17 -19.05
N GLN A 17 39.23 -5.16 -18.53
CA GLN A 17 40.46 -5.66 -19.16
C GLN A 17 40.19 -6.25 -20.54
N ASN A 18 39.13 -7.05 -20.68
CA ASN A 18 38.72 -7.64 -21.96
C ASN A 18 38.29 -6.57 -22.98
N LEU A 19 37.60 -5.51 -22.54
CA LEU A 19 37.25 -4.38 -23.39
C LEU A 19 38.51 -3.63 -23.86
N GLN A 20 39.48 -3.39 -22.97
CA GLN A 20 40.74 -2.73 -23.34
C GLN A 20 41.54 -3.58 -24.34
N ALA A 21 41.62 -4.88 -24.15
CA ALA A 21 42.24 -5.79 -25.11
C ALA A 21 41.53 -5.73 -26.48
N SER A 22 40.20 -5.74 -26.48
CA SER A 22 39.39 -5.66 -27.71
C SER A 22 39.57 -4.32 -28.43
N LYS A 23 39.64 -3.20 -27.69
CA LYS A 23 39.95 -1.88 -28.23
C LYS A 23 41.32 -1.85 -28.88
N LEU A 24 42.33 -2.41 -28.23
CA LEU A 24 43.69 -2.47 -28.77
C LEU A 24 43.76 -3.30 -30.07
N CYS A 25 42.98 -4.39 -30.15
CA CYS A 25 42.81 -5.14 -31.40
C CYS A 25 42.11 -4.31 -32.49
N CYS A 26 41.06 -3.56 -32.15
CA CYS A 26 40.33 -2.70 -33.08
C CYS A 26 41.19 -1.52 -33.57
N GLU A 27 42.01 -0.92 -32.70
CA GLU A 27 42.97 0.14 -33.07
C GLU A 27 44.05 -0.41 -34.00
N ASN A 28 44.54 -1.63 -33.76
CA ASN A 28 45.46 -2.29 -34.67
C ASN A 28 44.84 -2.56 -36.05
N LEU A 29 43.56 -2.97 -36.08
CA LEU A 29 42.79 -3.15 -37.32
C LEU A 29 42.67 -1.82 -38.08
N ALA A 30 42.28 -0.75 -37.38
CA ALA A 30 42.16 0.58 -37.97
C ALA A 30 43.51 1.12 -38.48
N ASN A 31 44.58 0.96 -37.71
CA ASN A 31 45.90 1.50 -38.06
C ASN A 31 46.61 0.70 -39.17
N LYS A 32 46.46 -0.64 -39.20
CA LYS A 32 47.17 -1.51 -40.15
C LYS A 32 46.37 -1.84 -41.40
N LEU A 33 45.04 -1.92 -41.28
CA LEU A 33 44.14 -2.36 -42.35
C LEU A 33 43.14 -1.28 -42.79
N GLN A 34 43.08 -0.13 -42.09
CA GLN A 34 42.13 0.96 -42.35
C GLN A 34 40.65 0.55 -42.27
N GLU A 35 40.35 -0.52 -41.52
CA GLU A 35 38.98 -0.97 -41.24
C GLU A 35 38.58 -0.61 -39.81
N HIS A 36 37.32 -0.21 -39.61
CA HIS A 36 36.78 0.14 -38.29
C HIS A 36 35.77 -0.91 -37.81
N CYS A 37 35.84 -1.27 -36.52
CA CYS A 37 34.89 -2.17 -35.89
C CYS A 37 33.76 -1.37 -35.21
N PRO A 38 32.55 -1.31 -35.77
CA PRO A 38 31.45 -0.52 -35.19
C PRO A 38 30.88 -1.11 -33.90
N ASP A 39 31.16 -2.38 -33.58
CA ASP A 39 30.66 -3.03 -32.36
C ASP A 39 31.39 -2.56 -31.09
N ILE A 40 32.60 -2.01 -31.21
CA ILE A 40 33.42 -1.63 -30.05
C ILE A 40 32.79 -0.51 -29.23
N ASP A 41 32.13 0.45 -29.90
CA ASP A 41 31.43 1.56 -29.24
C ASP A 41 30.20 1.05 -28.47
N ARG A 42 29.49 0.07 -29.03
CA ARG A 42 28.38 -0.60 -28.36
C ARG A 42 28.89 -1.33 -27.11
N GLN A 43 29.92 -2.16 -27.24
CA GLN A 43 30.51 -2.90 -26.11
C GLN A 43 31.02 -1.95 -25.02
N GLU A 44 31.67 -0.86 -25.38
CA GLU A 44 32.10 0.16 -24.44
C GLU A 44 30.92 0.80 -23.70
N SER A 45 29.84 1.13 -24.42
CA SER A 45 28.64 1.69 -23.80
C SER A 45 28.01 0.70 -22.80
N GLU A 46 27.98 -0.59 -23.10
CA GLU A 46 27.45 -1.63 -22.21
C GLU A 46 28.31 -1.84 -20.96
N VAL A 47 29.64 -1.88 -21.12
CA VAL A 47 30.57 -1.94 -19.96
C VAL A 47 30.43 -0.69 -19.08
N ARG A 48 30.30 0.50 -19.68
CA ARG A 48 30.03 1.74 -18.92
C ARG A 48 28.70 1.68 -18.16
N LYS A 49 27.63 1.15 -18.77
CA LYS A 49 26.33 0.94 -18.10
C LYS A 49 26.46 -0.04 -16.93
N LEU A 50 27.14 -1.17 -17.13
CA LEU A 50 27.37 -2.17 -16.08
C LEU A 50 28.14 -1.60 -14.88
N ASN A 51 29.21 -0.85 -15.14
CA ASN A 51 29.97 -0.16 -14.10
C ASN A 51 29.11 0.83 -13.32
N LYS A 52 28.32 1.65 -14.03
CA LYS A 52 27.40 2.62 -13.40
C LYS A 52 26.36 1.91 -12.53
N ARG A 53 25.77 0.81 -13.00
CA ARG A 53 24.82 -0.01 -12.22
C ARG A 53 25.47 -0.60 -10.97
N TYR A 54 26.70 -1.10 -11.08
CA TYR A 54 27.45 -1.60 -9.93
C TYR A 54 27.72 -0.52 -8.88
N GLU A 55 28.18 0.66 -9.31
CA GLU A 55 28.39 1.79 -8.41
C GLU A 55 27.09 2.25 -7.74
N ASN A 56 26.00 2.33 -8.50
CA ASN A 56 24.68 2.69 -7.97
C ASN A 56 24.20 1.66 -6.93
N LEU A 57 24.35 0.36 -7.21
CA LEU A 57 24.05 -0.70 -6.25
C LEU A 57 24.90 -0.57 -4.98
N ASN A 58 26.20 -0.30 -5.11
CA ASN A 58 27.09 -0.15 -3.96
C ASN A 58 26.72 1.09 -3.12
N LYS A 59 26.46 2.23 -3.75
CA LYS A 59 25.96 3.45 -3.09
C LYS A 59 24.66 3.15 -2.35
N GLN A 60 23.72 2.48 -3.02
CA GLN A 60 22.41 2.18 -2.44
C GLN A 60 22.49 1.24 -1.24
N ILE A 61 23.32 0.20 -1.31
CA ILE A 61 23.55 -0.70 -0.17
C ILE A 61 24.14 0.07 1.01
N ASN A 62 25.10 0.96 0.77
CA ASN A 62 25.73 1.74 1.84
C ASN A 62 24.74 2.73 2.48
N THR A 63 24.01 3.50 1.67
CA THR A 63 22.99 4.44 2.18
C THR A 63 21.91 3.71 2.98
N ARG A 64 21.34 2.63 2.42
CA ARG A 64 20.32 1.83 3.12
C ARG A 64 20.84 1.17 4.38
N SER A 65 22.10 0.73 4.40
CA SER A 65 22.72 0.19 5.62
C SER A 65 22.91 1.24 6.70
N GLN A 66 23.27 2.48 6.32
CA GLN A 66 23.40 3.59 7.25
C GLN A 66 22.05 3.98 7.84
N GLU A 67 21.01 4.10 7.01
CA GLU A 67 19.66 4.41 7.47
C GLU A 67 19.08 3.30 8.38
N LEU A 68 19.33 2.02 8.07
CA LEU A 68 18.95 0.92 8.97
C LEU A 68 19.68 0.98 10.30
N GLN A 69 20.95 1.37 10.30
CA GLN A 69 21.71 1.51 11.55
C GLN A 69 21.17 2.66 12.40
N LYS A 70 20.83 3.80 11.78
CA LYS A 70 20.13 4.92 12.46
C LYS A 70 18.79 4.45 13.04
N ALA A 71 17.99 3.75 12.25
CA ALA A 71 16.70 3.21 12.69
C ALA A 71 16.86 2.21 13.85
N LYS A 72 17.89 1.35 13.81
CA LYS A 72 18.18 0.40 14.90
C LYS A 72 18.50 1.12 16.21
N VAL A 73 19.35 2.15 16.17
CA VAL A 73 19.73 2.92 17.35
C VAL A 73 18.52 3.69 17.89
N ALA A 74 17.78 4.37 17.02
CA ALA A 74 16.59 5.12 17.40
C ALA A 74 15.51 4.21 18.01
N TYR A 75 15.29 3.02 17.44
CA TYR A 75 14.36 2.03 18.00
C TYR A 75 14.79 1.54 19.39
N GLY A 76 16.08 1.27 19.57
CA GLY A 76 16.62 0.88 20.87
C GLY A 76 16.37 1.94 21.94
N ASN A 77 16.62 3.22 21.61
CA ASN A 77 16.36 4.34 22.51
C ASN A 77 14.86 4.46 22.82
N TYR A 78 14.02 4.49 21.79
CA TYR A 78 12.56 4.52 21.94
C TYR A 78 12.05 3.41 22.84
N ARG A 79 12.50 2.16 22.60
CA ARG A 79 12.01 1.01 23.35
C ARG A 79 12.42 1.07 24.82
N ASN A 80 13.66 1.48 25.10
CA ASN A 80 14.15 1.66 26.46
C ASN A 80 13.36 2.76 27.19
N ASP A 81 13.16 3.92 26.56
CA ASP A 81 12.40 5.03 27.13
C ASP A 81 10.95 4.63 27.39
N TYR A 82 10.32 3.97 26.41
CA TYR A 82 8.94 3.48 26.48
C TYR A 82 8.76 2.46 27.60
N ASP A 83 9.62 1.44 27.65
CA ASP A 83 9.51 0.37 28.66
C ASP A 83 9.77 0.92 30.07
N SER A 84 10.72 1.84 30.23
CA SER A 84 11.00 2.53 31.49
C SER A 84 9.77 3.30 32.00
N LEU A 85 9.20 4.15 31.14
CA LEU A 85 8.07 5.00 31.48
C LEU A 85 6.78 4.19 31.69
N ASN A 86 6.52 3.19 30.85
CA ASN A 86 5.36 2.30 31.00
C ASN A 86 5.45 1.44 32.27
N ASN A 87 6.65 0.97 32.63
CA ASN A 87 6.87 0.25 33.88
C ASN A 87 6.58 1.15 35.09
N TRP A 88 7.08 2.38 35.08
CA TRP A 88 6.80 3.36 36.15
C TRP A 88 5.30 3.65 36.28
N MET A 89 4.60 3.92 35.16
CA MET A 89 3.16 4.17 35.16
C MET A 89 2.33 3.01 35.71
N SER A 90 2.77 1.77 35.46
CA SER A 90 2.08 0.57 35.95
C SER A 90 2.25 0.36 37.46
N HIS A 91 3.20 1.06 38.09
CA HIS A 91 3.50 1.00 39.52
C HIS A 91 3.13 2.30 40.27
N VAL A 92 2.31 3.16 39.68
CA VAL A 92 1.85 4.40 40.33
C VAL A 92 0.95 4.05 41.53
N PRO A 93 1.28 4.53 42.76
CA PRO A 93 0.47 4.25 43.95
C PRO A 93 -0.94 4.83 43.86
N ASP A 94 -1.90 4.17 44.51
CA ASP A 94 -3.29 4.65 44.64
C ASP A 94 -3.57 5.18 46.05
N TYR A 95 -3.74 6.50 46.16
CA TYR A 95 -4.10 7.19 47.40
C TYR A 95 -5.59 7.59 47.46
N SER A 96 -6.49 6.73 47.00
CA SER A 96 -7.94 6.98 47.12
C SER A 96 -8.42 7.14 48.57
N PRO A 97 -9.37 8.08 48.82
CA PRO A 97 -10.07 8.18 50.10
C PRO A 97 -10.92 6.93 50.33
N LYS A 98 -10.88 6.42 51.56
CA LYS A 98 -11.70 5.31 52.05
C LYS A 98 -12.61 5.82 53.16
N GLU A 99 -13.78 5.22 53.28
CA GLU A 99 -14.78 5.59 54.30
C GLU A 99 -14.29 5.41 55.75
N THR A 100 -13.26 4.58 55.94
CA THR A 100 -12.64 4.31 57.25
C THR A 100 -11.44 5.21 57.58
N ASP A 101 -11.11 6.19 56.72
CA ASP A 101 -9.91 7.02 56.93
C ASP A 101 -10.14 8.10 57.99
N ASP A 102 -9.25 8.17 58.98
CA ASP A 102 -9.23 9.26 59.97
C ASP A 102 -8.63 10.55 59.37
N SER A 103 -8.93 11.71 59.97
CA SER A 103 -8.39 13.03 59.54
C SER A 103 -6.87 13.03 59.33
N ARG A 104 -6.10 12.42 60.25
CA ARG A 104 -4.63 12.27 60.12
C ARG A 104 -4.19 11.37 58.95
N GLN A 105 -4.98 10.35 58.62
CA GLN A 105 -4.70 9.45 57.50
C GLN A 105 -5.00 10.15 56.17
N ILE A 106 -6.07 10.94 56.10
CA ILE A 106 -6.38 11.80 54.94
C ILE A 106 -5.27 12.83 54.73
N ASP A 107 -4.78 13.50 55.78
CA ASP A 107 -3.65 14.44 55.68
C ASP A 107 -2.38 13.79 55.13
N THR A 108 -2.11 12.54 55.56
CA THR A 108 -0.95 11.76 55.09
C THR A 108 -1.13 11.38 53.62
N LYS A 109 -2.32 10.91 53.22
CA LYS A 109 -2.65 10.62 51.81
C LYS A 109 -2.57 11.87 50.94
N LEU A 110 -3.05 13.02 51.42
CA LEU A 110 -2.93 14.31 50.74
C LEU A 110 -1.48 14.70 50.48
N LYS A 111 -0.63 14.60 51.51
CA LYS A 111 0.81 14.88 51.38
C LYS A 111 1.46 13.95 50.35
N ASN A 112 1.17 12.65 50.42
CA ASN A 112 1.71 11.68 49.47
C ASN A 112 1.18 11.88 48.05
N GLN A 113 -0.09 12.25 47.88
CA GLN A 113 -0.70 12.56 46.58
C GLN A 113 -0.09 13.82 45.96
N ARG A 114 0.19 14.87 46.75
CA ARG A 114 0.90 16.07 46.27
C ARG A 114 2.33 15.76 45.82
N ASN A 115 3.04 14.93 46.58
CA ASN A 115 4.36 14.44 46.18
C ASN A 115 4.29 13.63 44.88
N LEU A 116 3.32 12.71 44.78
CA LEU A 116 3.11 11.90 43.58
C LEU A 116 2.81 12.76 42.35
N LEU A 117 1.99 13.81 42.48
CA LEU A 117 1.74 14.75 41.38
C LEU A 117 2.97 15.54 40.97
N THR A 118 3.86 15.85 41.92
CA THR A 118 5.17 16.44 41.62
C THR A 118 6.05 15.46 40.85
N ASP A 119 6.04 14.18 41.24
CA ASP A 119 6.79 13.12 40.53
C ASP A 119 6.20 12.85 39.13
N ILE A 120 4.88 12.82 38.97
CA ILE A 120 4.20 12.75 37.67
C ILE A 120 4.64 13.92 36.78
N SER A 121 4.67 15.14 37.32
CA SER A 121 5.10 16.32 36.56
C SER A 121 6.58 16.23 36.14
N ARG A 122 7.44 15.64 36.96
CA ARG A 122 8.85 15.38 36.59
C ARG A 122 8.97 14.32 35.48
N LYS A 123 8.10 13.32 35.48
CA LYS A 123 8.05 12.26 34.47
C LYS A 123 7.52 12.71 33.11
N GLU A 124 6.97 13.91 33.01
CA GLU A 124 6.59 14.53 31.74
C GLU A 124 7.79 14.68 30.79
N VAL A 125 8.99 14.94 31.34
CA VAL A 125 10.23 14.98 30.55
C VAL A 125 10.57 13.61 29.95
N GLU A 126 10.29 12.52 30.67
CA GLU A 126 10.48 11.16 30.13
C GLU A 126 9.45 10.85 29.04
N MET A 127 8.22 11.34 29.16
CA MET A 127 7.21 11.26 28.09
C MET A 127 7.64 12.03 26.83
N GLU A 128 8.22 13.23 27.01
CA GLU A 128 8.82 13.97 25.90
C GLU A 128 9.98 13.21 25.26
N ASN A 129 10.81 12.53 26.05
CA ASN A 129 11.91 11.72 25.53
C ASN A 129 11.39 10.52 24.73
N VAL A 130 10.36 9.81 25.21
CA VAL A 130 9.67 8.75 24.45
C VAL A 130 9.16 9.29 23.12
N THR A 131 8.52 10.46 23.13
CA THR A 131 8.00 11.14 21.94
C THR A 131 9.13 11.47 20.95
N LYS A 132 10.22 12.08 21.41
CA LYS A 132 11.39 12.44 20.59
C LYS A 132 12.06 11.19 20.00
N SER A 133 12.31 10.17 20.82
CA SER A 133 12.92 8.91 20.39
C SER A 133 12.02 8.15 19.40
N ALA A 134 10.70 8.16 19.60
CA ALA A 134 9.72 7.59 18.68
C ALA A 134 9.73 8.31 17.32
N GLN A 135 9.74 9.65 17.32
CA GLN A 135 9.79 10.46 16.11
C GLN A 135 11.08 10.25 15.32
N GLN A 136 12.23 10.19 15.99
CA GLN A 136 13.51 9.87 15.35
C GLN A 136 13.50 8.49 14.68
N TYR A 137 12.91 7.49 15.33
CA TYR A 137 12.74 6.17 14.71
C TYR A 137 11.81 6.23 13.49
N GLN A 138 10.67 6.91 13.62
CA GLN A 138 9.72 7.08 12.51
C GLN A 138 10.36 7.76 11.30
N GLU A 139 11.18 8.78 11.52
CA GLU A 139 11.91 9.47 10.47
C GLU A 139 12.95 8.58 9.80
N ALA A 140 13.78 7.86 10.59
CA ALA A 140 14.78 6.95 10.05
C ALA A 140 14.16 5.82 9.20
N VAL A 141 13.02 5.27 9.62
CA VAL A 141 12.27 4.27 8.84
C VAL A 141 11.71 4.87 7.56
N LYS A 142 11.11 6.07 7.62
CA LYS A 142 10.63 6.77 6.41
C LYS A 142 11.76 7.06 5.42
N ASN A 143 12.91 7.52 5.91
CA ASN A 143 14.08 7.77 5.07
C ASN A 143 14.53 6.49 4.37
N TYR A 144 14.61 5.36 5.09
CA TYR A 144 14.89 4.06 4.49
C TYR A 144 13.85 3.65 3.43
N GLU A 145 12.55 3.80 3.72
CA GLU A 145 11.47 3.46 2.80
C GLU A 145 11.51 4.32 1.53
N THR A 146 11.73 5.63 1.68
CA THR A 146 11.85 6.55 0.54
C THR A 146 13.06 6.22 -0.31
N GLU A 147 14.20 5.87 0.29
CA GLU A 147 15.41 5.51 -0.44
C GLU A 147 15.23 4.19 -1.19
N ALA A 148 14.52 3.23 -0.59
CA ALA A 148 14.15 1.99 -1.26
C ALA A 148 13.19 2.22 -2.44
N GLU A 149 12.21 3.12 -2.30
CA GLU A 149 11.28 3.49 -3.38
C GLU A 149 12.00 4.23 -4.52
N LYS A 150 12.87 5.19 -4.20
CA LYS A 150 13.67 5.92 -5.20
C LYS A 150 14.48 4.94 -6.05
N PHE A 151 15.17 3.99 -5.42
CA PHE A 151 15.96 3.01 -6.17
C PHE A 151 15.10 2.08 -7.01
N ARG A 152 13.92 1.66 -6.51
CA ARG A 152 12.95 0.91 -7.32
C ARG A 152 12.54 1.72 -8.56
N SER A 153 12.21 2.99 -8.41
CA SER A 153 11.83 3.84 -9.54
C SER A 153 12.96 4.01 -10.58
N VAL A 154 14.23 4.05 -10.15
CA VAL A 154 15.38 4.11 -11.05
C VAL A 154 15.54 2.82 -11.85
N LEU A 155 15.31 1.66 -11.22
CA LEU A 155 15.35 0.36 -11.92
C LEU A 155 14.21 0.23 -12.93
N ASP A 156 12.99 0.66 -12.56
CA ASP A 156 11.84 0.63 -13.46
C ASP A 156 12.05 1.52 -14.71
N LEU A 157 12.78 2.64 -14.58
CA LEU A 157 13.18 3.50 -15.69
C LEU A 157 14.31 2.91 -16.57
N GLU A 158 15.26 2.18 -15.99
CA GLU A 158 16.38 1.56 -16.73
C GLU A 158 15.94 0.33 -17.55
N ASP A 159 14.98 -0.45 -17.06
CA ASP A 159 14.51 -1.67 -17.75
C ASP A 159 13.47 -1.39 -18.85
N GLY A 160 13.04 -0.13 -19.04
CA GLY A 160 12.11 0.26 -20.09
C GLY A 160 10.71 -0.35 -19.97
N VAL A 161 10.42 -0.99 -18.82
CA VAL A 161 9.14 -1.60 -18.52
C VAL A 161 8.20 -0.49 -18.06
N ALA A 162 7.13 -0.23 -18.83
CA ALA A 162 6.07 0.66 -18.40
C ALA A 162 5.64 0.25 -16.98
N PRO A 163 5.50 1.18 -16.01
CA PRO A 163 5.22 0.83 -14.63
C PRO A 163 3.90 0.07 -14.58
N GLN A 164 3.98 -1.25 -14.56
CA GLN A 164 2.82 -2.10 -14.34
C GLN A 164 2.44 -1.87 -12.89
N SER A 165 1.37 -1.11 -12.72
CA SER A 165 0.74 -0.78 -11.45
C SER A 165 0.07 -2.01 -10.83
N TYR A 166 0.81 -3.10 -10.65
CA TYR A 166 0.44 -4.11 -9.68
C TYR A 166 0.48 -3.41 -8.32
N LYS A 167 -0.69 -3.06 -7.81
CA LYS A 167 -0.90 -2.62 -6.42
C LYS A 167 -0.52 -3.81 -5.51
N LYS A 168 0.77 -4.05 -5.33
CA LYS A 168 1.28 -4.94 -4.29
C LYS A 168 0.76 -4.41 -2.97
N HIS A 169 0.26 -5.32 -2.12
CA HIS A 169 -0.21 -4.98 -0.79
C HIS A 169 0.92 -4.25 -0.05
N LYS A 170 0.72 -2.96 0.23
CA LYS A 170 1.63 -2.19 1.07
C LYS A 170 1.53 -2.78 2.47
N LEU A 171 2.56 -3.54 2.88
CA LEU A 171 2.75 -3.88 4.28
C LEU A 171 2.74 -2.58 5.09
N GLU A 172 2.03 -2.59 6.22
CA GLU A 172 1.93 -1.44 7.10
C GLU A 172 3.34 -1.05 7.60
N SER A 173 3.69 0.22 7.41
CA SER A 173 5.02 0.74 7.79
C SER A 173 5.25 0.58 9.30
N PRO A 174 6.42 0.08 9.74
CA PRO A 174 6.79 0.04 11.15
C PRO A 174 6.72 1.40 11.84
N ALA A 175 6.93 2.51 11.10
CA ALA A 175 6.81 3.86 11.63
C ALA A 175 5.37 4.17 12.09
N VAL A 176 4.35 3.64 11.39
CA VAL A 176 2.94 3.84 11.77
C VAL A 176 2.61 3.11 13.07
N LYS A 177 3.15 1.90 13.27
CA LYS A 177 2.97 1.14 14.51
C LYS A 177 3.53 1.89 15.72
N VAL A 178 4.77 2.35 15.63
CA VAL A 178 5.41 3.13 16.71
C VAL A 178 4.69 4.45 16.96
N LYS A 179 4.18 5.12 15.92
CA LYS A 179 3.35 6.32 16.10
C LYS A 179 2.08 6.05 16.90
N ASN A 180 1.43 4.91 16.65
CA ASN A 180 0.24 4.52 17.40
C ASN A 180 0.57 4.16 18.86
N GLU A 181 1.70 3.48 19.10
CA GLU A 181 2.19 3.19 20.45
C GLU A 181 2.56 4.47 21.23
N GLU A 182 3.24 5.43 20.59
CA GLU A 182 3.55 6.75 21.14
C GLU A 182 2.27 7.49 21.56
N ALA A 183 1.27 7.54 20.66
CA ALA A 183 -0.01 8.17 20.94
C ALA A 183 -0.77 7.47 22.10
N ALA A 184 -0.76 6.14 22.13
CA ALA A 184 -1.35 5.38 23.22
C ALA A 184 -0.63 5.63 24.55
N MET A 185 0.70 5.77 24.52
CA MET A 185 1.49 6.09 25.72
C MET A 185 1.19 7.49 26.24
N GLY A 186 1.08 8.48 25.35
CA GLY A 186 0.68 9.83 25.71
C GLY A 186 -0.72 9.90 26.29
N ALA A 187 -1.66 9.12 25.73
CA ALA A 187 -3.02 9.01 26.28
C ALA A 187 -3.01 8.42 27.69
N LYS A 188 -2.29 7.31 27.91
CA LYS A 188 -2.16 6.66 29.22
C LYS A 188 -1.49 7.57 30.26
N PHE A 189 -0.44 8.31 29.86
CA PHE A 189 0.20 9.29 30.75
C PHE A 189 -0.75 10.43 31.13
N THR A 190 -1.48 10.96 30.16
CA THR A 190 -2.50 12.00 30.40
C THR A 190 -3.60 11.50 31.33
N GLU A 191 -4.07 10.27 31.14
CA GLU A 191 -5.05 9.62 32.02
C GLU A 191 -4.51 9.49 33.45
N VAL A 192 -3.30 8.96 33.64
CA VAL A 192 -2.66 8.83 34.95
C VAL A 192 -2.52 10.20 35.64
N SER A 193 -2.12 11.24 34.90
CA SER A 193 -2.02 12.60 35.44
C SER A 193 -3.39 13.16 35.84
N ALA A 194 -4.40 13.01 34.98
CA ALA A 194 -5.76 13.49 35.24
C ALA A 194 -6.42 12.79 36.43
N VAL A 195 -6.34 11.45 36.48
CA VAL A 195 -6.88 10.64 37.59
C VAL A 195 -6.23 11.03 38.91
N ASN A 196 -4.91 11.26 38.92
CA ASN A 196 -4.21 11.68 40.14
C ASN A 196 -4.53 13.13 40.55
N LYS A 197 -4.78 14.04 39.61
CA LYS A 197 -5.28 15.40 39.93
C LYS A 197 -6.69 15.33 40.53
N GLN A 198 -7.56 14.51 39.97
CA GLN A 198 -8.91 14.28 40.51
C GLN A 198 -8.86 13.64 41.90
N ARG A 199 -7.97 12.66 42.13
CA ARG A 199 -7.76 12.06 43.46
C ARG A 199 -7.34 13.09 44.50
N LEU A 200 -6.48 14.06 44.13
CA LEU A 200 -6.12 15.15 45.03
C LEU A 200 -7.36 15.98 45.42
N GLN A 201 -8.17 16.38 44.45
CA GLN A 201 -9.41 17.13 44.71
C GLN A 201 -10.37 16.34 45.61
N ASN A 202 -10.52 15.03 45.38
CA ASN A 202 -11.36 14.15 46.20
C ASN A 202 -10.86 14.06 47.65
N LEU A 203 -9.54 13.98 47.85
CA LEU A 203 -8.93 13.99 49.18
C LEU A 203 -9.09 15.34 49.88
N GLU A 204 -8.94 16.46 49.16
CA GLU A 204 -9.14 17.81 49.69
C GLU A 204 -10.60 18.03 50.10
N PHE A 205 -11.54 17.50 49.31
CA PHE A 205 -12.96 17.47 49.63
C PHE A 205 -13.25 16.62 50.87
N ALA A 206 -12.70 15.41 50.97
CA ALA A 206 -12.85 14.55 52.14
C ALA A 206 -12.28 15.21 53.41
N GLN A 207 -11.12 15.87 53.31
CA GLN A 207 -10.53 16.65 54.41
C GLN A 207 -11.45 17.79 54.85
N SER A 208 -12.04 18.52 53.89
CA SER A 208 -13.00 19.59 54.19
C SER A 208 -14.24 19.06 54.93
N LEU A 209 -14.78 17.91 54.51
CA LEU A 209 -15.92 17.26 55.18
C LEU A 209 -15.59 16.80 56.61
N LEU A 210 -14.43 16.18 56.82
CA LEU A 210 -13.97 15.75 58.15
C LEU A 210 -13.76 16.94 59.09
N ASN A 211 -13.24 18.06 58.57
CA ASN A 211 -13.04 19.28 59.36
C ASN A 211 -14.34 20.05 59.67
N GLN A 212 -15.44 19.75 58.98
CA GLN A 212 -16.75 20.36 59.21
C GLN A 212 -17.60 19.61 60.25
N GLN A 213 -17.15 18.47 60.79
CA GLN A 213 -17.85 17.78 61.87
C GLN A 213 -17.61 18.48 63.22
N PRO A 214 -18.65 18.95 63.93
CA PRO A 214 -18.49 19.46 65.29
C PRO A 214 -18.17 18.30 66.24
N GLU A 215 -17.09 18.42 67.01
CA GLU A 215 -16.80 17.51 68.13
C GLU A 215 -18.01 17.49 69.08
N VAL A 216 -18.68 16.34 69.21
CA VAL A 216 -19.68 16.11 70.26
C VAL A 216 -18.91 15.63 71.50
N PRO A 217 -18.79 16.44 72.58
CA PRO A 217 -18.08 16.00 73.76
C PRO A 217 -19.00 15.12 74.60
N LEU A 218 -18.62 13.85 74.77
CA LEU A 218 -19.23 12.95 75.72
C LEU A 218 -18.83 13.38 77.14
N VAL A 219 -19.77 13.98 77.86
CA VAL A 219 -19.64 14.38 79.26
C VAL A 219 -19.79 13.14 80.16
N GLN A 220 -18.74 12.77 80.90
CA GLN A 220 -18.90 12.15 82.22
C GLN A 220 -17.68 12.40 83.15
N GLN A 221 -17.91 13.32 84.09
CA GLN A 221 -17.41 13.41 85.47
C GLN A 221 -15.92 13.16 85.78
N THR A 222 -15.22 14.24 86.16
CA THR A 222 -14.79 14.47 87.57
C THR A 222 -14.32 15.92 87.74
N PHE A 223 -14.84 16.59 88.77
CA PHE A 223 -14.53 17.97 89.14
C PHE A 223 -13.41 18.02 90.19
N GLN A 224 -12.63 19.12 90.17
CA GLN A 224 -11.63 19.60 91.14
C GLN A 224 -10.23 18.96 90.96
N THR A 225 -9.15 19.70 90.67
CA THR A 225 -8.60 20.78 91.51
C THR A 225 -7.50 21.56 90.74
N GLN A 226 -7.59 22.90 90.79
CA GLN A 226 -6.53 23.93 90.70
C GLN A 226 -5.54 23.98 89.50
N ARG A 227 -5.74 25.05 88.70
CA ARG A 227 -4.75 25.98 88.12
C ARG A 227 -3.32 25.48 87.87
N ALA A 228 -2.99 25.34 86.60
CA ALA A 228 -1.76 25.89 86.02
C ALA A 228 -2.03 26.27 84.55
N GLU A 229 -2.24 27.56 84.31
CA GLU A 229 -2.17 28.14 82.97
C GLU A 229 -0.75 27.96 82.43
N ARG A 230 -0.61 27.46 81.20
CA ARG A 230 0.51 27.81 80.31
C ARG A 230 -0.05 28.50 79.06
N PRO A 231 0.26 29.79 78.87
CA PRO A 231 -0.21 30.61 77.76
C PRO A 231 0.77 30.57 76.57
N GLY A 232 0.24 30.70 75.36
CA GLY A 232 1.01 31.13 74.20
C GLY A 232 0.76 30.29 72.95
N GLU A 233 -0.21 30.71 72.13
CA GLU A 233 -0.13 30.68 70.65
C GLU A 233 -1.36 31.33 70.00
N GLU A 234 -2.52 31.30 70.67
CA GLU A 234 -3.74 32.00 70.24
C GLU A 234 -3.65 33.56 70.33
N PRO A 235 -3.04 34.18 71.36
CA PRO A 235 -3.04 35.65 71.46
C PRO A 235 -2.19 36.35 70.41
N TRP A 236 -1.10 35.74 69.93
CA TRP A 236 -0.23 36.39 68.94
C TRP A 236 -0.82 36.37 67.54
N ARG A 237 -1.56 35.31 67.16
CA ARG A 237 -2.26 35.26 65.87
C ARG A 237 -3.39 36.29 65.83
N ILE A 238 -4.21 36.34 66.89
CA ILE A 238 -5.30 37.32 66.98
C ILE A 238 -4.74 38.74 67.07
N LYS A 239 -3.63 38.94 67.80
CA LYS A 239 -2.97 40.25 67.89
C LYS A 239 -2.32 40.67 66.58
N LYS A 240 -1.69 39.75 65.84
CA LYS A 240 -1.14 40.02 64.51
C LYS A 240 -2.22 40.33 63.49
N GLN A 241 -3.33 39.58 63.51
CA GLN A 241 -4.49 39.87 62.65
C GLN A 241 -5.13 41.22 63.02
N LEU A 242 -5.21 41.56 64.31
CA LEU A 242 -5.70 42.85 64.76
C LEU A 242 -4.73 43.98 64.39
N ASP A 243 -3.42 43.78 64.51
CA ASP A 243 -2.40 44.75 64.12
C ASP A 243 -2.41 44.95 62.59
N ASP A 244 -2.52 43.88 61.79
CA ASP A 244 -2.63 43.96 60.34
C ASP A 244 -3.92 44.70 59.92
N GLU A 245 -5.05 44.46 60.62
CA GLU A 245 -6.31 45.15 60.35
C GLU A 245 -6.32 46.61 60.84
N ILE A 246 -5.59 46.91 61.93
CA ILE A 246 -5.33 48.29 62.38
C ILE A 246 -4.47 49.02 61.36
N HIS A 247 -3.40 48.41 60.83
CA HIS A 247 -2.58 49.02 59.78
C HIS A 247 -3.39 49.25 58.49
N ARG A 248 -4.26 48.31 58.13
CA ARG A 248 -5.17 48.45 56.99
C ARG A 248 -6.17 49.58 57.20
N ARG A 249 -6.72 49.69 58.42
CA ARG A 249 -7.64 50.75 58.81
C ARG A 249 -6.94 52.11 58.85
N GLU A 250 -5.72 52.20 59.36
CA GLU A 250 -4.92 53.42 59.35
C GLU A 250 -4.55 53.84 57.93
N GLN A 251 -4.27 52.89 57.03
CA GLN A 251 -4.00 53.18 55.63
C GLN A 251 -5.26 53.71 54.93
N LEU A 252 -6.43 53.10 55.19
CA LEU A 252 -7.71 53.59 54.70
C LEU A 252 -8.11 54.93 55.32
N GLU A 253 -7.80 55.17 56.60
CA GLU A 253 -8.02 56.46 57.26
C GLU A 253 -7.09 57.53 56.68
N ARG A 254 -5.84 57.20 56.35
CA ARG A 254 -4.93 58.10 55.63
C ARG A 254 -5.47 58.42 54.23
N GLU A 255 -5.90 57.41 53.48
CA GLU A 255 -6.52 57.57 52.16
C GLU A 255 -7.81 58.41 52.24
N LEU A 256 -8.65 58.19 53.26
CA LEU A 256 -9.84 58.99 53.53
C LEU A 256 -9.51 60.43 53.93
N THR A 257 -8.44 60.66 54.70
CA THR A 257 -7.99 62.03 55.05
C THR A 257 -7.36 62.74 53.85
N THR A 258 -6.69 62.04 52.93
CA THR A 258 -6.23 62.60 51.66
C THR A 258 -7.40 62.92 50.74
N VAL A 259 -8.42 62.06 50.69
CA VAL A 259 -9.64 62.33 49.93
C VAL A 259 -10.45 63.46 50.58
N GLN A 260 -10.49 63.57 51.92
CA GLN A 260 -11.13 64.69 52.62
C GLN A 260 -10.37 66.01 52.42
N SER A 261 -9.03 65.99 52.34
CA SER A 261 -8.25 67.20 52.05
C SER A 261 -8.35 67.58 50.56
N GLU A 262 -8.46 66.62 49.65
CA GLU A 262 -8.81 66.84 48.25
C GLU A 262 -10.24 67.40 48.10
N ILE A 263 -11.21 66.87 48.85
CA ILE A 263 -12.58 67.41 48.88
C ILE A 263 -12.58 68.83 49.46
N SER A 264 -11.87 69.08 50.55
CA SER A 264 -11.79 70.42 51.17
C SER A 264 -11.10 71.45 50.25
N THR A 265 -10.10 71.02 49.46
CA THR A 265 -9.43 71.88 48.46
C THR A 265 -10.31 72.11 47.23
N LEU A 266 -11.16 71.15 46.86
CA LEU A 266 -12.18 71.30 45.82
C LEU A 266 -13.39 72.12 46.28
N GLU A 267 -13.72 72.10 47.58
CA GLU A 267 -14.77 72.90 48.20
C GLU A 267 -14.33 74.36 48.45
N GLY A 268 -13.03 74.62 48.62
CA GLY A 268 -12.46 75.97 48.72
C GLY A 268 -12.47 76.78 47.41
N LEU A 269 -12.81 76.14 46.28
CA LEU A 269 -12.85 76.76 44.95
C LEU A 269 -14.28 76.78 44.38
N LYS A 270 -15.19 77.54 44.99
CA LYS A 270 -16.36 78.10 44.29
C LYS A 270 -16.71 79.51 44.80
N PRO A 271 -16.90 80.51 43.91
CA PRO A 271 -17.67 81.70 44.27
C PRO A 271 -19.17 81.38 44.27
N GLN A 272 -19.87 82.13 45.11
CA GLN A 272 -21.31 82.10 45.35
C GLN A 272 -22.12 82.30 44.07
N ASP A 273 -23.15 81.47 43.84
CA ASP A 273 -24.52 81.99 43.79
C ASP A 273 -25.60 80.90 43.77
N THR A 274 -26.75 81.30 44.29
CA THR A 274 -27.87 80.54 44.82
C THR A 274 -28.77 79.82 43.80
N LEU A 275 -28.97 78.51 44.06
CA LEU A 275 -30.20 77.70 43.97
C LEU A 275 -31.40 78.25 43.16
N VAL A 276 -31.74 77.57 42.05
CA VAL A 276 -32.99 76.76 41.90
C VAL A 276 -32.68 75.56 41.01
N LYS A 277 -33.22 74.40 41.40
CA LYS A 277 -32.96 73.04 40.89
C LYS A 277 -32.88 72.95 39.36
N LYS A 278 -31.72 72.50 38.90
CA LYS A 278 -31.42 72.06 37.53
C LYS A 278 -30.79 70.67 37.67
N GLU A 279 -31.56 69.62 37.38
CA GLU A 279 -30.99 68.27 37.34
C GLU A 279 -30.12 68.16 36.08
N LEU A 280 -28.82 68.15 36.33
CA LEU A 280 -27.76 68.04 35.34
C LEU A 280 -27.42 66.55 35.20
N ILE A 281 -27.77 65.94 34.06
CA ILE A 281 -27.34 64.56 33.76
C ILE A 281 -25.88 64.60 33.34
N ARG A 282 -25.01 64.00 34.17
CA ARG A 282 -23.65 63.61 33.79
C ARG A 282 -23.76 62.32 32.97
N LYS A 283 -23.30 62.32 31.72
CA LYS A 283 -23.07 61.10 30.95
C LYS A 283 -22.05 60.25 31.73
N VAL A 284 -22.46 59.09 32.23
CA VAL A 284 -21.56 58.12 32.85
C VAL A 284 -21.40 56.97 31.85
N PRO A 285 -20.23 56.83 31.21
CA PRO A 285 -19.88 55.64 30.44
C PRO A 285 -19.96 54.40 31.31
N ASP A 286 -20.39 53.29 30.73
CA ASP A 286 -20.40 51.99 31.40
C ASP A 286 -18.96 51.62 31.85
N PRO A 287 -18.69 51.54 33.17
CA PRO A 287 -17.35 51.29 33.70
C PRO A 287 -16.76 49.95 33.23
N GLN A 288 -17.62 48.95 32.96
CA GLN A 288 -17.17 47.63 32.52
C GLN A 288 -16.72 47.63 31.06
N LEU A 289 -17.43 48.35 30.18
CA LEU A 289 -17.03 48.50 28.77
C LEU A 289 -15.71 49.28 28.63
N ASP A 290 -15.48 50.29 29.48
CA ASP A 290 -14.23 51.06 29.52
C ASP A 290 -13.05 50.27 30.09
N GLU A 291 -13.31 49.34 31.01
CA GLU A 291 -12.29 48.44 31.55
C GLU A 291 -11.90 47.35 30.53
N ASP A 292 -12.88 46.78 29.83
CA ASP A 292 -12.65 45.77 28.79
C ASP A 292 -11.97 46.37 27.56
N TYR A 293 -12.33 47.60 27.16
CA TYR A 293 -11.62 48.34 26.12
C TYR A 293 -10.16 48.61 26.51
N ARG A 294 -9.88 48.98 27.77
CA ARG A 294 -8.52 49.16 28.27
C ARG A 294 -7.72 47.86 28.25
N LYS A 295 -8.29 46.76 28.76
CA LYS A 295 -7.66 45.42 28.72
C LYS A 295 -7.33 44.99 27.29
N MET A 296 -8.23 45.27 26.33
CA MET A 296 -7.98 44.97 24.92
C MET A 296 -6.91 45.88 24.29
N GLN A 297 -6.84 47.15 24.67
CA GLN A 297 -5.76 48.04 24.25
C GLN A 297 -4.39 47.62 24.80
N GLU A 298 -4.33 47.17 26.05
CA GLU A 298 -3.11 46.63 26.67
C GLU A 298 -2.61 45.39 25.93
N ARG A 299 -3.51 44.45 25.61
CA ARG A 299 -3.16 43.26 24.80
C ARG A 299 -2.64 43.60 23.41
N VAL A 300 -3.22 44.61 22.75
CA VAL A 300 -2.71 45.09 21.44
C VAL A 300 -1.31 45.68 21.59
N ALA A 301 -1.04 46.43 22.66
CA ALA A 301 0.27 47.01 22.92
C ALA A 301 1.33 45.94 23.26
N GLU A 302 0.95 44.90 24.01
CA GLU A 302 1.81 43.75 24.32
C GLU A 302 2.18 42.96 23.07
N GLU A 303 1.21 42.60 22.22
CA GLU A 303 1.47 41.89 20.95
C GLU A 303 2.27 42.74 19.95
N GLN A 304 2.07 44.07 19.95
CA GLN A 304 2.93 45.00 19.19
C GLN A 304 4.37 44.99 19.70
N ARG A 305 4.59 44.91 21.01
CA ARG A 305 5.92 44.82 21.61
C ARG A 305 6.60 43.51 21.23
N LEU A 306 5.88 42.40 21.29
CA LEU A 306 6.36 41.08 20.89
C LEU A 306 6.69 41.01 19.39
N THR A 307 5.88 41.65 18.55
CA THR A 307 6.16 41.74 17.11
C THR A 307 7.45 42.51 16.83
N ARG A 308 7.70 43.61 17.55
CA ARG A 308 8.95 44.38 17.44
C ARG A 308 10.16 43.60 17.91
N THR A 309 10.05 42.79 18.97
CA THR A 309 11.17 41.94 19.41
C THR A 309 11.52 40.88 18.35
N LEU A 310 10.50 40.24 17.75
CA LEU A 310 10.72 39.30 16.64
C LEU A 310 11.33 39.98 15.40
N GLU A 311 10.98 41.24 15.12
CA GLU A 311 11.62 42.04 14.07
C GLU A 311 13.11 42.27 14.35
N THR A 312 13.46 42.64 15.58
CA THR A 312 14.86 42.82 15.97
C THR A 312 15.66 41.52 15.87
N GLU A 313 15.09 40.39 16.29
CA GLU A 313 15.73 39.07 16.18
C GLU A 313 15.94 38.68 14.70
N LEU A 314 14.94 38.91 13.84
CA LEU A 314 15.06 38.71 12.39
C LEU A 314 16.18 39.58 11.77
N GLU A 315 16.33 40.83 12.19
CA GLU A 315 17.41 41.69 11.74
C GLU A 315 18.78 41.19 12.23
N THR A 316 18.88 40.68 13.46
CA THR A 316 20.13 40.11 13.97
C THR A 316 20.55 38.84 13.20
N LEU A 317 19.62 37.94 12.87
CA LEU A 317 19.92 36.74 12.08
C LEU A 317 20.29 37.10 10.63
N ARG A 318 19.63 38.11 10.04
CA ARG A 318 20.01 38.64 8.71
C ARG A 318 21.42 39.20 8.71
N LEU A 319 21.82 39.90 9.77
CA LEU A 319 23.18 40.40 9.93
C LEU A 319 24.20 39.26 10.08
N LYS A 320 23.89 38.21 10.85
CA LYS A 320 24.75 37.01 10.97
C LYS A 320 24.92 36.29 9.62
N LEU A 321 23.84 36.07 8.88
CA LEU A 321 23.89 35.48 7.52
C LEU A 321 24.73 36.33 6.57
N ARG A 322 24.60 37.66 6.64
CA ARG A 322 25.45 38.57 5.86
C ARG A 322 26.93 38.46 6.29
N GLY A 323 27.20 38.26 7.58
CA GLY A 323 28.53 37.99 8.13
C GLY A 323 29.19 36.75 7.53
N PHE A 324 28.48 35.61 7.50
CA PHE A 324 28.95 34.38 6.86
C PHE A 324 29.12 34.53 5.33
N GLU A 325 28.25 35.31 4.67
CA GLU A 325 28.40 35.64 3.26
C GLU A 325 29.63 36.52 2.98
N THR A 326 29.98 37.43 3.89
CA THR A 326 31.20 38.24 3.81
C THR A 326 32.45 37.43 4.14
N GLU A 327 32.42 36.54 5.13
CA GLU A 327 33.52 35.62 5.43
C GLU A 327 33.79 34.68 4.25
N LYS A 328 32.74 34.22 3.56
CA LYS A 328 32.87 33.46 2.30
C LYS A 328 33.53 34.25 1.17
N ARG A 329 33.37 35.59 1.16
CA ARG A 329 34.00 36.49 0.18
C ARG A 329 35.43 36.87 0.59
N GLU A 330 35.70 37.02 1.88
CA GLU A 330 37.01 37.41 2.43
C GLU A 330 37.97 36.22 2.57
N GLY A 331 37.47 35.01 2.84
CA GLY A 331 38.23 33.76 2.79
C GLY A 331 38.74 33.42 1.38
N ALA A 332 38.13 34.02 0.35
CA ALA A 332 38.64 33.98 -1.03
C ALA A 332 39.73 35.03 -1.31
N GLN A 333 39.98 35.97 -0.40
CA GLN A 333 40.98 37.06 -0.54
C GLN A 333 42.29 36.83 0.21
N GLN A 334 42.41 35.76 1.01
CA GLN A 334 43.67 35.41 1.68
C GLN A 334 44.36 34.23 0.98
N TYR A 335 45.66 34.39 0.75
CA TYR A 335 46.62 33.46 0.11
C TYR A 335 46.72 33.51 -1.44
N VAL A 336 47.37 34.58 -1.92
CA VAL A 336 48.20 34.51 -3.13
C VAL A 336 49.60 34.04 -2.71
N VAL A 337 49.77 32.74 -2.45
CA VAL A 337 51.07 32.06 -2.64
C VAL A 337 50.81 30.65 -3.15
N LYS A 338 51.55 30.34 -4.21
CA LYS A 338 51.52 29.19 -5.08
C LYS A 338 51.88 27.89 -4.33
N GLU A 339 50.89 27.11 -3.90
CA GLU A 339 51.01 25.66 -3.74
C GLU A 339 49.62 25.01 -3.72
N VAL A 340 49.51 23.89 -4.43
CA VAL A 340 48.24 23.21 -4.76
C VAL A 340 47.72 22.48 -3.52
N LEU A 341 46.81 23.11 -2.78
CA LEU A 341 45.95 22.43 -1.83
C LEU A 341 44.49 22.80 -2.13
N ARG A 342 43.70 21.80 -2.54
CA ARG A 342 42.24 21.90 -2.60
C ARG A 342 41.76 22.23 -1.19
N ILE A 343 41.24 23.43 -0.98
CA ILE A 343 40.51 23.78 0.24
C ILE A 343 39.16 23.04 0.13
N GLU A 344 38.99 21.97 0.91
CA GLU A 344 37.68 21.38 1.13
C GLU A 344 36.77 22.43 1.76
N LYS A 345 35.56 22.57 1.21
CA LYS A 345 34.54 23.43 1.80
C LYS A 345 34.24 22.92 3.21
N ASP A 346 34.31 23.82 4.18
CA ASP A 346 33.95 23.51 5.55
C ASP A 346 32.45 23.20 5.62
N LYS A 347 32.13 21.91 5.77
CA LYS A 347 30.74 21.44 5.84
C LYS A 347 30.02 21.99 7.07
N GLU A 348 30.76 22.28 8.15
CA GLU A 348 30.16 22.80 9.38
C GLU A 348 29.65 24.23 9.16
N GLN A 349 30.38 25.06 8.40
CA GLN A 349 29.94 26.40 8.02
C GLN A 349 28.74 26.39 7.05
N GLU A 350 28.68 25.44 6.10
CA GLU A 350 27.52 25.29 5.21
C GLU A 350 26.27 24.81 5.96
N GLU A 351 26.43 23.90 6.91
CA GLU A 351 25.36 23.44 7.80
C GLU A 351 24.87 24.54 8.74
N GLU A 352 25.77 25.38 9.27
CA GLU A 352 25.39 26.50 10.14
C GLU A 352 24.63 27.60 9.38
N VAL A 353 25.03 27.90 8.13
CA VAL A 353 24.28 28.79 7.24
C VAL A 353 22.89 28.22 6.92
N LEU A 354 22.76 26.90 6.79
CA LEU A 354 21.49 26.25 6.54
C LEU A 354 20.58 26.31 7.78
N ARG A 355 21.11 26.05 8.98
CA ARG A 355 20.40 26.23 10.26
C ARG A 355 19.93 27.67 10.45
N LEU A 356 20.79 28.66 10.20
CA LEU A 356 20.42 30.09 10.32
C LEU A 356 19.35 30.51 9.31
N LYS A 357 19.28 29.87 8.14
CA LYS A 357 18.19 30.09 7.17
C LYS A 357 16.88 29.48 7.62
N GLU A 358 16.91 28.30 8.22
CA GLU A 358 15.74 27.63 8.79
C GLU A 358 15.17 28.43 9.98
N GLU A 359 16.03 28.87 10.91
CA GLU A 359 15.64 29.73 12.03
C GLU A 359 15.04 31.07 11.56
N LEU A 360 15.59 31.64 10.48
CA LEU A 360 15.09 32.88 9.89
C LEU A 360 13.71 32.71 9.22
N GLU A 361 13.46 31.58 8.56
CA GLU A 361 12.13 31.27 8.01
C GLU A 361 11.11 30.96 9.11
N GLU A 362 11.53 30.31 10.20
CA GLU A 362 10.65 30.04 11.35
C GLU A 362 10.27 31.33 12.09
N LEU A 363 11.21 32.24 12.35
CA LEU A 363 10.91 33.55 12.91
C LEU A 363 10.04 34.41 11.97
N ARG A 364 10.17 34.26 10.64
CA ARG A 364 9.27 34.91 9.67
C ARG A 364 7.84 34.38 9.79
N ARG A 365 7.66 33.07 9.96
CA ARG A 365 6.33 32.46 10.17
C ARG A 365 5.71 32.92 11.48
N GLN A 366 6.49 32.94 12.57
CA GLN A 366 6.03 33.41 13.88
C GLN A 366 5.64 34.90 13.84
N LYS A 367 6.45 35.74 13.18
CA LYS A 367 6.11 37.15 12.95
C LYS A 367 4.81 37.29 12.16
N ALA A 368 4.62 36.54 11.07
CA ALA A 368 3.40 36.61 10.27
C ALA A 368 2.15 36.14 11.05
N ALA A 369 2.29 35.12 11.90
CA ALA A 369 1.21 34.67 12.79
C ALA A 369 0.83 35.78 13.80
N LYS A 370 1.83 36.42 14.40
CA LYS A 370 1.64 37.52 15.36
C LYS A 370 1.06 38.78 14.72
N GLU A 371 1.47 39.12 13.49
CA GLU A 371 0.86 40.19 12.70
C GLU A 371 -0.62 39.90 12.39
N ASN A 372 -0.97 38.64 12.09
CA ASN A 372 -2.37 38.25 11.87
C ASN A 372 -3.21 38.35 13.15
N GLU A 373 -2.67 37.92 14.31
CA GLU A 373 -3.31 38.09 15.61
C GLU A 373 -3.53 39.58 15.95
N LEU A 374 -2.54 40.42 15.68
CA LEU A 374 -2.60 41.86 15.88
C LEU A 374 -3.69 42.50 15.01
N VAL A 375 -3.85 42.06 13.76
CA VAL A 375 -4.96 42.51 12.88
C VAL A 375 -6.32 42.10 13.43
N ILE A 376 -6.45 40.90 14.00
CA ILE A 376 -7.70 40.43 14.62
C ILE A 376 -8.02 41.24 15.87
N LEU A 377 -7.04 41.46 16.75
CA LEU A 377 -7.20 42.26 17.96
C LEU A 377 -7.51 43.74 17.64
N GLN A 378 -6.89 44.31 16.61
CA GLN A 378 -7.22 45.67 16.13
C GLN A 378 -8.65 45.76 15.61
N LYS A 379 -9.15 44.73 14.90
CA LYS A 379 -10.56 44.67 14.47
C LYS A 379 -11.50 44.61 15.67
N GLN A 380 -11.16 43.85 16.72
CA GLN A 380 -11.95 43.78 17.95
C GLN A 380 -11.94 45.11 18.71
N VAL A 381 -10.80 45.79 18.85
CA VAL A 381 -10.72 47.15 19.44
C VAL A 381 -11.56 48.16 18.65
N ASN A 382 -11.58 48.05 17.32
CA ASN A 382 -12.45 48.87 16.48
C ASN A 382 -13.95 48.59 16.74
N VAL A 383 -14.34 47.34 16.99
CA VAL A 383 -15.71 47.00 17.39
C VAL A 383 -16.04 47.57 18.77
N PHE A 384 -15.19 47.37 19.78
CA PHE A 384 -15.40 47.94 21.13
C PHE A 384 -15.42 49.47 21.14
N SER A 385 -14.63 50.15 20.29
CA SER A 385 -14.69 51.61 20.13
C SER A 385 -15.94 52.08 19.38
N GLN A 386 -16.48 51.29 18.46
CA GLN A 386 -17.77 51.53 17.82
C GLN A 386 -18.92 51.34 18.81
N GLU A 387 -18.83 50.36 19.72
CA GLU A 387 -19.77 50.17 20.81
C GLU A 387 -19.68 51.32 21.82
N ARG A 388 -18.48 51.84 22.11
CA ARG A 388 -18.28 53.06 22.91
C ARG A 388 -18.88 54.32 22.29
N THR A 389 -19.02 54.38 20.96
CA THR A 389 -19.51 55.57 20.23
C THR A 389 -21.00 55.49 19.87
N LYS A 390 -21.66 54.34 20.08
CA LYS A 390 -23.12 54.22 19.99
C LYS A 390 -23.75 54.70 21.30
N GLU A 391 -24.06 55.98 21.38
CA GLU A 391 -24.95 56.53 22.41
C GLU A 391 -26.40 56.11 22.12
N LEU A 392 -27.16 55.77 23.17
CA LEU A 392 -28.61 55.59 23.12
C LEU A 392 -29.28 56.96 22.88
N GLU A 393 -29.85 57.15 21.70
CA GLU A 393 -30.75 58.27 21.42
C GLU A 393 -32.14 57.99 22.02
N LYS A 394 -32.62 58.87 22.89
CA LYS A 394 -34.06 59.02 23.16
C LYS A 394 -34.41 60.50 23.16
N ILE A 395 -35.21 60.89 22.16
CA ILE A 395 -35.71 62.25 21.92
C ILE A 395 -37.04 62.42 22.68
N THR A 396 -37.29 63.61 23.27
CA THR A 396 -38.54 64.35 23.03
C THR A 396 -38.40 65.86 23.31
N GLU A 397 -38.67 66.62 22.24
CA GLU A 397 -39.30 67.95 22.06
C GLU A 397 -39.25 68.98 23.21
N LYS A 398 -38.44 70.04 23.07
CA LYS A 398 -38.74 71.41 22.54
C LYS A 398 -39.59 72.28 23.47
N GLU A 399 -38.97 73.37 23.95
CA GLU A 399 -39.56 74.70 23.80
C GLU A 399 -38.48 75.79 23.73
N VAL A 400 -38.75 76.78 22.89
CA VAL A 400 -37.83 77.77 22.35
C VAL A 400 -37.87 79.03 23.19
N ILE A 401 -36.75 79.49 23.75
CA ILE A 401 -36.52 80.93 23.95
C ILE A 401 -35.06 81.27 23.66
N LYS A 402 -34.90 82.16 22.67
CA LYS A 402 -33.67 82.87 22.28
C LYS A 402 -33.02 83.52 23.50
N ILE A 403 -31.75 83.22 23.77
CA ILE A 403 -30.91 84.08 24.60
C ILE A 403 -29.61 84.31 23.85
N GLN A 404 -29.29 85.60 23.74
CA GLN A 404 -28.18 86.18 22.99
C GLN A 404 -26.90 85.38 23.16
N ASN A 405 -26.31 84.95 22.04
CA ASN A 405 -24.97 84.41 22.02
C ASN A 405 -24.02 85.45 22.59
N ASP A 406 -23.31 85.06 23.64
CA ASP A 406 -22.19 85.81 24.18
C ASP A 406 -21.12 85.86 23.07
N PRO A 407 -20.81 87.04 22.49
CA PRO A 407 -19.99 87.13 21.28
C PRO A 407 -18.57 86.57 21.47
N GLN A 408 -18.10 86.53 22.71
CA GLN A 408 -16.77 86.04 23.07
C GLN A 408 -16.68 84.52 22.90
N LEU A 409 -17.68 83.75 23.36
CA LEU A 409 -17.67 82.29 23.26
C LEU A 409 -17.84 81.81 21.81
N GLU A 410 -18.62 82.53 21.00
CA GLU A 410 -18.75 82.22 19.57
C GLU A 410 -17.45 82.58 18.81
N SER A 411 -16.75 83.63 19.21
CA SER A 411 -15.43 83.97 18.66
C SER A 411 -14.37 82.94 19.05
N GLU A 412 -14.38 82.46 20.29
CA GLU A 412 -13.45 81.44 20.77
C GLU A 412 -13.73 80.09 20.11
N TYR A 413 -15.00 79.72 19.94
CA TYR A 413 -15.37 78.52 19.19
C TYR A 413 -14.94 78.61 17.72
N ARG A 414 -15.13 79.77 17.07
CA ARG A 414 -14.62 79.99 15.71
C ARG A 414 -13.11 79.95 15.63
N MET A 415 -12.40 80.54 16.59
CA MET A 415 -10.93 80.48 16.67
C MET A 415 -10.42 79.06 16.88
N LEU A 416 -11.13 78.24 17.67
CA LEU A 416 -10.77 76.85 17.94
C LEU A 416 -11.08 75.96 16.73
N MET A 417 -12.17 76.23 16.02
CA MET A 417 -12.48 75.57 14.74
C MET A 417 -11.48 75.97 13.65
N ASP A 418 -11.08 77.24 13.57
CA ASP A 418 -10.03 77.70 12.66
C ASP A 418 -8.66 77.14 13.03
N SER A 419 -8.34 77.00 14.32
CA SER A 419 -7.10 76.37 14.80
C SER A 419 -7.07 74.89 14.40
N LYS A 420 -8.18 74.17 14.62
CA LYS A 420 -8.33 72.77 14.20
C LYS A 420 -8.22 72.63 12.68
N GLN A 421 -8.83 73.54 11.92
CA GLN A 421 -8.78 73.50 10.46
C GLN A 421 -7.36 73.79 9.94
N LYS A 422 -6.67 74.77 10.52
CA LYS A 422 -5.26 75.07 10.21
C LYS A 422 -4.34 73.92 10.56
N GLU A 423 -4.60 73.20 11.65
CA GLU A 423 -3.82 72.03 12.06
C GLU A 423 -4.06 70.84 11.11
N ILE A 424 -5.30 70.65 10.64
CA ILE A 424 -5.63 69.67 9.58
C ILE A 424 -4.93 70.03 8.27
N GLU A 425 -4.91 71.30 7.88
CA GLU A 425 -4.23 71.77 6.66
C GLU A 425 -2.71 71.68 6.78
N ALA A 426 -2.13 71.98 7.96
CA ALA A 426 -0.71 71.80 8.24
C ALA A 426 -0.31 70.32 8.18
N ARG A 427 -1.14 69.42 8.74
CA ARG A 427 -0.93 67.97 8.68
C ARG A 427 -0.98 67.46 7.24
N LYS A 428 -1.93 67.95 6.43
CA LYS A 428 -1.99 67.63 4.99
C LYS A 428 -0.78 68.14 4.22
N LYS A 429 -0.26 69.32 4.53
CA LYS A 429 0.98 69.85 3.93
C LYS A 429 2.20 69.00 4.31
N LEU A 430 2.32 68.60 5.58
CA LEU A 430 3.37 67.69 6.04
C LEU A 430 3.27 66.30 5.40
N GLU A 431 2.06 65.77 5.21
CA GLU A 431 1.83 64.52 4.49
C GLU A 431 2.22 64.63 3.00
N GLN A 432 1.91 65.76 2.36
CA GLN A 432 2.35 66.03 0.98
C GLN A 432 3.87 66.22 0.87
N GLU A 433 4.50 66.89 1.83
CA GLU A 433 5.96 67.00 1.92
C GLU A 433 6.61 65.64 2.17
N LEU A 434 6.02 64.79 3.01
CA LEU A 434 6.49 63.43 3.24
C LEU A 434 6.41 62.60 1.95
N LEU A 435 5.30 62.69 1.22
CA LEU A 435 5.15 62.02 -0.08
C LEU A 435 6.17 62.54 -1.10
N PHE A 436 6.37 63.85 -1.16
CA PHE A 436 7.38 64.45 -2.03
C PHE A 436 8.81 64.02 -1.65
N LEU A 437 9.14 63.96 -0.36
CA LEU A 437 10.43 63.50 0.14
C LEU A 437 10.63 62.00 -0.12
N GLN A 438 9.59 61.18 0.03
CA GLN A 438 9.62 59.76 -0.32
C GLN A 438 9.82 59.54 -1.82
N GLU A 439 9.18 60.36 -2.66
CA GLU A 439 9.37 60.28 -4.11
C GLU A 439 10.77 60.78 -4.53
N LYS A 440 11.26 61.84 -3.87
CA LYS A 440 12.63 62.34 -4.05
C LYS A 440 13.66 61.32 -3.56
N LEU A 441 13.41 60.62 -2.46
CA LEU A 441 14.24 59.52 -1.96
C LEU A 441 14.29 58.39 -2.99
N ARG A 442 13.15 57.96 -3.54
CA ARG A 442 13.11 56.94 -4.61
C ARG A 442 13.86 57.38 -5.87
N ARG A 443 13.81 58.67 -6.22
CA ARG A 443 14.58 59.22 -7.35
C ARG A 443 16.08 59.18 -7.04
N LEU A 444 16.50 59.61 -5.84
CA LEU A 444 17.89 59.56 -5.40
C LEU A 444 18.42 58.13 -5.25
N GLU A 445 17.59 57.17 -4.84
CA GLU A 445 17.94 55.74 -4.80
C GLU A 445 18.12 55.17 -6.22
N LYS A 446 17.27 55.57 -7.16
CA LYS A 446 17.44 55.22 -8.58
C LYS A 446 18.68 55.88 -9.19
N GLU A 447 18.94 57.13 -8.87
CA GLU A 447 20.16 57.84 -9.30
C GLU A 447 21.41 57.26 -8.66
N LYS A 448 21.35 56.82 -7.39
CA LYS A 448 22.41 56.09 -6.70
C LYS A 448 22.68 54.75 -7.37
N ALA A 449 21.65 53.98 -7.73
CA ALA A 449 21.83 52.75 -8.49
C ALA A 449 22.48 53.00 -9.87
N ILE A 450 22.07 54.07 -10.56
CA ILE A 450 22.66 54.46 -11.86
C ILE A 450 24.10 54.99 -11.72
N ALA A 451 24.44 55.62 -10.58
CA ALA A 451 25.78 56.10 -10.28
C ALA A 451 26.71 54.97 -9.82
N GLU A 452 26.19 54.01 -9.05
CA GLU A 452 26.91 52.79 -8.64
C GLU A 452 27.25 51.91 -9.87
N GLU A 453 26.38 51.85 -10.88
CA GLU A 453 26.66 51.17 -12.16
C GLU A 453 27.68 51.93 -13.05
N LYS A 454 27.94 53.22 -12.80
CA LYS A 454 28.90 54.03 -13.59
C LYS A 454 30.29 54.17 -12.97
N ILE A 455 30.51 53.70 -11.73
CA ILE A 455 31.79 53.88 -11.00
C ILE A 455 32.70 52.63 -11.04
N THR A 456 32.31 51.53 -11.67
CA THR A 456 33.19 50.35 -11.80
C THR A 456 33.78 50.17 -13.20
N ILE A 457 34.41 51.21 -13.76
CA ILE A 457 35.41 51.04 -14.83
C ILE A 457 36.54 52.04 -14.64
N LYS A 458 37.64 51.56 -14.05
CA LYS A 458 39.04 51.78 -14.48
C LYS A 458 39.97 51.22 -13.40
N GLU A 459 40.36 49.97 -13.55
CA GLU A 459 41.78 49.60 -13.41
C GLU A 459 42.02 48.26 -14.11
N VAL A 460 43.01 48.29 -14.99
CA VAL A 460 43.36 47.24 -15.92
C VAL A 460 44.25 46.24 -15.20
N LEU A 461 43.82 44.98 -15.11
CA LEU A 461 44.75 43.85 -15.04
C LEU A 461 44.25 42.77 -16.01
N LYS A 462 45.06 42.54 -17.05
CA LYS A 462 44.92 41.43 -17.99
C LYS A 462 45.02 40.13 -17.21
N VAL A 463 43.90 39.47 -16.99
CA VAL A 463 43.85 38.07 -16.59
C VAL A 463 43.31 37.32 -17.80
N GLU A 464 44.12 36.44 -18.37
CA GLU A 464 43.69 35.49 -19.39
C GLU A 464 42.48 34.73 -18.84
N LYS A 465 41.30 35.05 -19.38
CA LYS A 465 40.08 34.32 -19.07
C LYS A 465 40.14 33.00 -19.82
N ASP A 466 39.97 31.91 -19.08
CA ASP A 466 39.63 30.62 -19.68
C ASP A 466 38.34 30.79 -20.49
N LEU A 467 38.47 30.80 -21.82
CA LEU A 467 37.36 31.04 -22.75
C LEU A 467 36.26 29.99 -22.64
N ALA A 468 36.57 28.79 -22.14
CA ALA A 468 35.61 27.71 -21.94
C ALA A 468 34.66 27.99 -20.76
N LEU A 469 35.20 28.36 -19.59
CA LEU A 469 34.40 28.70 -18.41
C LEU A 469 33.57 29.97 -18.62
N GLY A 470 34.09 30.95 -19.38
CA GLY A 470 33.32 32.12 -19.77
C GLY A 470 32.10 31.76 -20.61
N ARG A 471 32.26 30.88 -21.61
CA ARG A 471 31.16 30.42 -22.46
C ARG A 471 30.15 29.59 -21.69
N GLU A 472 30.57 28.76 -20.75
CA GLU A 472 29.64 27.98 -19.91
C GLU A 472 28.85 28.89 -18.97
N VAL A 473 29.48 29.89 -18.35
CA VAL A 473 28.78 30.86 -17.51
C VAL A 473 27.81 31.71 -18.33
N ASP A 474 28.19 32.12 -19.54
CA ASP A 474 27.31 32.88 -20.43
C ASP A 474 26.15 32.01 -20.94
N SER A 475 26.39 30.73 -21.24
CA SER A 475 25.34 29.77 -21.62
C SER A 475 24.35 29.54 -20.47
N LEU A 476 24.86 29.34 -19.25
CA LEU A 476 24.02 29.18 -18.05
C LEU A 476 23.24 30.46 -17.70
N ARG A 477 23.83 31.64 -17.94
CA ARG A 477 23.11 32.93 -17.80
C ARG A 477 22.00 33.07 -18.83
N GLN A 478 22.24 32.65 -20.06
CA GLN A 478 21.26 32.70 -21.13
C GLN A 478 20.12 31.69 -20.87
N GLU A 479 20.43 30.47 -20.47
CA GLU A 479 19.44 29.47 -20.06
C GLU A 479 18.60 29.95 -18.86
N TYR A 480 19.21 30.60 -17.89
CA TYR A 480 18.50 31.18 -16.75
C TYR A 480 17.56 32.33 -17.16
N GLU A 481 18.00 33.24 -18.04
CA GLU A 481 17.13 34.32 -18.54
C GLU A 481 16.03 33.80 -19.46
N ASP A 482 16.29 32.75 -20.25
CA ASP A 482 15.28 32.07 -21.08
C ASP A 482 14.23 31.38 -20.20
N GLU A 483 14.64 30.71 -19.12
CA GLU A 483 13.72 30.06 -18.18
C GLU A 483 12.90 31.07 -17.38
N LYS A 484 13.50 32.21 -17.03
CA LYS A 484 12.81 33.35 -16.41
C LYS A 484 11.83 34.01 -17.39
N ALA A 485 12.16 34.07 -18.68
CA ALA A 485 11.25 34.55 -19.72
C ALA A 485 10.07 33.60 -19.91
N LYS A 486 10.30 32.28 -19.92
CA LYS A 486 9.24 31.26 -19.94
C LYS A 486 8.34 31.35 -18.72
N SER A 487 8.91 31.48 -17.52
CA SER A 487 8.15 31.65 -16.28
C SER A 487 7.26 32.90 -16.33
N ARG A 488 7.77 34.02 -16.85
CA ARG A 488 6.97 35.24 -17.10
C ARG A 488 5.87 35.03 -18.14
N SER A 489 6.11 34.25 -19.20
CA SER A 489 5.09 33.92 -20.20
C SER A 489 3.98 33.05 -19.63
N LEU A 490 4.33 32.01 -18.85
CA LEU A 490 3.38 31.15 -18.16
C LEU A 490 2.57 31.91 -17.10
N GLN A 491 3.19 32.86 -16.39
CA GLN A 491 2.50 33.70 -15.43
C GLN A 491 1.50 34.65 -16.10
N ARG A 492 1.82 35.13 -17.31
CA ARG A 492 0.87 35.90 -18.15
C ARG A 492 -0.27 35.02 -18.64
N GLU A 493 0.02 33.84 -19.17
CA GLU A 493 -1.00 32.87 -19.58
C GLU A 493 -1.91 32.48 -18.42
N GLN A 494 -1.36 32.27 -17.22
CA GLN A 494 -2.14 32.01 -16.01
C GLN A 494 -3.04 33.19 -15.66
N SER A 495 -2.54 34.42 -15.76
CA SER A 495 -3.32 35.64 -15.49
C SER A 495 -4.43 35.85 -16.55
N ASP A 496 -4.15 35.52 -17.80
CA ASP A 496 -5.10 35.59 -18.91
C ASP A 496 -6.18 34.51 -18.79
N LEU A 497 -5.80 33.28 -18.41
CA LEU A 497 -6.73 32.19 -18.11
C LEU A 497 -7.59 32.51 -16.89
N LEU A 498 -7.03 33.08 -15.82
CA LEU A 498 -7.81 33.54 -14.66
C LEU A 498 -8.76 34.67 -15.03
N SER A 499 -8.35 35.61 -15.89
CA SER A 499 -9.23 36.65 -16.41
C SER A 499 -10.33 36.07 -17.30
N ARG A 500 -10.02 35.05 -18.11
CA ARG A 500 -10.98 34.33 -18.94
C ARG A 500 -11.98 33.54 -18.09
N ILE A 501 -11.53 32.89 -17.02
CA ILE A 501 -12.39 32.18 -16.07
C ILE A 501 -13.33 33.17 -15.38
N ASN A 502 -12.81 34.30 -14.88
CA ASN A 502 -13.64 35.35 -14.28
C ASN A 502 -14.65 35.94 -15.28
N LEU A 503 -14.26 36.14 -16.54
CA LEU A 503 -15.19 36.58 -17.58
C LEU A 503 -16.28 35.52 -17.86
N LEU A 504 -15.91 34.23 -17.93
CA LEU A 504 -16.86 33.12 -18.10
C LEU A 504 -17.78 32.93 -16.89
N GLU A 505 -17.29 33.14 -15.67
CA GLU A 505 -18.09 33.12 -14.44
C GLU A 505 -19.06 34.30 -14.39
N ASN A 506 -18.63 35.48 -14.83
CA ASN A 506 -19.48 36.67 -14.98
C ASN A 506 -20.47 36.57 -16.13
N GLU A 507 -20.17 35.78 -17.18
CA GLU A 507 -21.12 35.46 -18.25
C GLU A 507 -22.14 34.41 -17.81
N LYS A 508 -21.73 33.42 -17.00
CA LYS A 508 -22.63 32.41 -16.41
C LYS A 508 -23.57 32.99 -15.35
N SER A 509 -23.20 34.09 -14.70
CA SER A 509 -24.04 34.77 -13.69
C SER A 509 -25.06 35.75 -14.27
N LYS A 510 -25.13 35.92 -15.60
CA LYS A 510 -26.20 36.68 -16.27
C LYS A 510 -27.41 35.77 -16.56
N PRO A 511 -28.63 36.13 -16.14
CA PRO A 511 -29.83 35.36 -16.45
C PRO A 511 -30.14 35.44 -17.95
N ILE A 512 -29.96 34.32 -18.66
CA ILE A 512 -30.24 34.22 -20.10
C ILE A 512 -31.72 33.86 -20.30
N VAL A 513 -32.48 34.82 -20.81
CA VAL A 513 -33.74 34.56 -21.52
C VAL A 513 -33.42 33.75 -22.77
N GLN A 514 -33.99 32.55 -22.88
CA GLN A 514 -33.71 31.64 -24.00
C GLN A 514 -34.35 32.14 -25.30
N GLU A 515 -33.57 32.82 -26.13
CA GLU A 515 -33.89 33.00 -27.54
C GLU A 515 -32.91 32.15 -28.38
N LYS A 516 -33.45 31.14 -29.07
CA LYS A 516 -32.68 30.21 -29.89
C LYS A 516 -32.13 30.94 -31.13
N VAL A 517 -30.84 31.27 -31.13
CA VAL A 517 -30.10 31.51 -32.37
C VAL A 517 -28.80 30.70 -32.34
N ARG A 518 -28.66 29.81 -33.33
CA ARG A 518 -27.50 28.95 -33.53
C ARG A 518 -26.36 29.78 -34.13
N GLU A 519 -25.27 29.95 -33.41
CA GLU A 519 -24.02 30.44 -33.97
C GLU A 519 -23.09 29.23 -34.20
N ILE A 520 -22.92 28.89 -35.49
CA ILE A 520 -22.11 27.75 -35.93
C ILE A 520 -20.65 28.18 -35.89
N VAL A 521 -19.91 27.73 -34.87
CA VAL A 521 -18.44 27.73 -34.92
C VAL A 521 -18.04 26.77 -36.03
N ARG A 522 -17.43 27.28 -37.11
CA ARG A 522 -16.84 26.45 -38.16
C ARG A 522 -15.50 25.90 -37.65
N PRO A 523 -15.36 24.58 -37.46
CA PRO A 523 -14.06 23.94 -37.31
C PRO A 523 -13.21 24.16 -38.57
N ASP A 524 -11.89 24.10 -38.42
CA ASP A 524 -10.93 24.27 -39.52
C ASP A 524 -11.30 23.31 -40.68
N PRO A 525 -11.54 23.80 -41.90
CA PRO A 525 -12.06 23.00 -43.02
C PRO A 525 -11.18 21.80 -43.38
N LYS A 526 -9.89 21.84 -43.05
CA LYS A 526 -9.00 20.69 -43.22
C LYS A 526 -9.33 19.58 -42.22
N THR A 527 -9.51 19.93 -40.96
CA THR A 527 -9.89 18.99 -39.91
C THR A 527 -11.30 18.45 -40.12
N GLU A 528 -12.23 19.27 -40.63
CA GLU A 528 -13.55 18.77 -41.04
C GLU A 528 -13.47 17.80 -42.22
N SER A 529 -12.61 18.08 -43.21
CA SER A 529 -12.43 17.20 -44.37
C SER A 529 -11.78 15.86 -44.01
N GLU A 530 -10.79 15.86 -43.10
CA GLU A 530 -10.15 14.65 -42.60
C GLU A 530 -11.08 13.85 -41.69
N VAL A 531 -11.86 14.52 -40.84
CA VAL A 531 -12.88 13.84 -40.04
C VAL A 531 -14.00 13.30 -40.94
N ALA A 532 -14.36 13.99 -42.02
CA ALA A 532 -15.32 13.49 -42.99
C ALA A 532 -14.78 12.30 -43.78
N SER A 533 -13.50 12.30 -44.19
CA SER A 533 -12.87 11.17 -44.87
C SER A 533 -12.73 9.96 -43.95
N LEU A 534 -12.32 10.15 -42.69
CA LEU A 534 -12.26 9.08 -41.70
C LEU A 534 -13.65 8.53 -41.35
N ARG A 535 -14.67 9.38 -41.30
CA ARG A 535 -16.07 8.93 -41.13
C ARG A 535 -16.57 8.16 -42.34
N PHE A 536 -16.18 8.56 -43.55
CA PHE A 536 -16.52 7.85 -44.77
C PHE A 536 -15.82 6.49 -44.84
N GLU A 537 -14.52 6.42 -44.55
CA GLU A 537 -13.77 5.16 -44.46
C GLU A 537 -14.33 4.23 -43.38
N LEU A 538 -14.67 4.77 -42.20
CA LEU A 538 -15.29 3.98 -41.14
C LEU A 538 -16.66 3.43 -41.57
N ALA A 539 -17.49 4.25 -42.22
CA ALA A 539 -18.78 3.82 -42.74
C ALA A 539 -18.63 2.78 -43.87
N GLU A 540 -17.61 2.92 -44.72
CA GLU A 540 -17.30 1.97 -45.78
C GLU A 540 -16.79 0.64 -45.20
N GLN A 541 -15.92 0.66 -44.19
CA GLN A 541 -15.47 -0.54 -43.50
C GLN A 541 -16.61 -1.22 -42.75
N GLN A 542 -17.47 -0.45 -42.07
CA GLN A 542 -18.68 -1.00 -41.45
C GLN A 542 -19.64 -1.62 -42.47
N ARG A 543 -19.76 -1.04 -43.66
CA ARG A 543 -20.54 -1.62 -44.76
C ARG A 543 -19.90 -2.90 -45.28
N ARG A 544 -18.59 -2.93 -45.49
CA ARG A 544 -17.85 -4.14 -45.91
C ARG A 544 -17.97 -5.26 -44.87
N CYS A 545 -17.88 -4.94 -43.58
CA CYS A 545 -18.11 -5.91 -42.51
C CYS A 545 -19.54 -6.44 -42.53
N ARG A 546 -20.56 -5.58 -42.68
CA ARG A 546 -21.96 -6.02 -42.79
C ARG A 546 -22.23 -6.86 -44.04
N ASP A 547 -21.63 -6.48 -45.16
CA ASP A 547 -21.75 -7.23 -46.42
C ASP A 547 -21.08 -8.60 -46.30
N ALA A 548 -19.92 -8.68 -45.62
CA ALA A 548 -19.26 -9.95 -45.30
C ALA A 548 -20.05 -10.80 -44.30
N GLU A 549 -20.64 -10.20 -43.26
CA GLU A 549 -21.53 -10.86 -42.31
C GLU A 549 -22.80 -11.40 -43.00
N LEU A 550 -23.37 -10.64 -43.92
CA LEU A 550 -24.50 -11.07 -44.75
C LEU A 550 -24.10 -12.23 -45.66
N GLN A 551 -22.93 -12.18 -46.30
CA GLN A 551 -22.41 -13.27 -47.12
C GLN A 551 -22.18 -14.55 -46.29
N LEU A 552 -21.63 -14.39 -45.09
CA LEU A 552 -21.40 -15.51 -44.17
C LEU A 552 -22.72 -16.12 -43.71
N LYS A 553 -23.73 -15.28 -43.47
CA LYS A 553 -25.08 -15.73 -43.12
C LYS A 553 -25.78 -16.44 -44.29
N THR A 554 -25.66 -15.92 -45.52
CA THR A 554 -26.20 -16.61 -46.70
C THR A 554 -25.50 -17.94 -46.95
N LEU A 555 -24.17 -18.03 -46.75
CA LEU A 555 -23.43 -19.29 -46.85
C LEU A 555 -23.81 -20.27 -45.74
N GLN A 556 -24.05 -19.78 -44.53
CA GLN A 556 -24.58 -20.59 -43.44
C GLN A 556 -25.98 -21.12 -43.75
N ASP A 557 -26.87 -20.27 -44.29
CA ASP A 557 -28.22 -20.67 -44.70
C ASP A 557 -28.19 -21.65 -45.88
N GLU A 558 -27.27 -21.47 -46.84
CA GLU A 558 -27.02 -22.42 -47.94
C GLU A 558 -26.48 -23.76 -47.45
N LEU A 559 -25.54 -23.75 -46.50
CA LEU A 559 -25.06 -24.97 -45.85
C LEU A 559 -26.17 -25.66 -45.05
N LEU A 560 -27.05 -24.88 -44.40
CA LEU A 560 -28.23 -25.40 -43.72
C LEU A 560 -29.21 -26.02 -44.72
N LEU A 561 -29.45 -25.38 -45.86
CA LEU A 561 -30.29 -25.91 -46.95
C LEU A 561 -29.68 -27.15 -47.60
N LEU A 562 -28.35 -27.21 -47.77
CA LEU A 562 -27.64 -28.38 -48.28
C LEU A 562 -27.65 -29.53 -47.27
N ARG A 563 -27.50 -29.23 -45.98
CA ARG A 563 -27.61 -30.22 -44.89
C ARG A 563 -29.04 -30.74 -44.73
N ASN A 564 -30.03 -29.90 -45.03
CA ASN A 564 -31.46 -30.27 -44.98
C ASN A 564 -31.96 -30.90 -46.29
N ARG A 565 -31.22 -30.78 -47.40
CA ARG A 565 -31.43 -31.59 -48.61
C ARG A 565 -30.88 -32.99 -48.36
N GLY A 566 -31.77 -33.89 -47.94
CA GLY A 566 -31.52 -35.32 -48.03
C GLY A 566 -31.20 -35.75 -49.47
N PRO A 567 -30.57 -36.92 -49.68
CA PRO A 567 -30.02 -37.33 -50.96
C PRO A 567 -31.08 -37.32 -52.07
N GLN A 568 -30.93 -36.42 -53.05
CA GLN A 568 -31.71 -36.42 -54.28
C GLN A 568 -31.16 -37.50 -55.22
N VAL A 569 -32.00 -38.50 -55.49
CA VAL A 569 -31.78 -39.48 -56.56
C VAL A 569 -32.23 -38.82 -57.86
N GLU A 570 -31.29 -38.40 -58.70
CA GLU A 570 -31.56 -37.97 -60.07
C GLU A 570 -30.66 -38.72 -61.06
N TYR A 571 -31.33 -39.37 -62.01
CA TYR A 571 -30.75 -40.15 -63.09
C TYR A 571 -30.02 -39.23 -64.08
N LYS A 572 -28.74 -39.48 -64.31
CA LYS A 572 -27.94 -38.76 -65.32
C LYS A 572 -28.25 -39.27 -66.72
N GLU A 573 -28.92 -38.45 -67.53
CA GLU A 573 -28.75 -38.47 -68.99
C GLU A 573 -27.71 -37.43 -69.41
N ILE A 574 -26.87 -37.86 -70.35
CA ILE A 574 -25.68 -37.20 -70.88
C ILE A 574 -26.09 -36.03 -71.78
N ILE A 575 -25.36 -34.90 -71.77
CA ILE A 575 -24.73 -34.23 -72.94
C ILE A 575 -24.17 -32.83 -72.57
N LYS A 576 -23.02 -32.56 -73.17
CA LYS A 576 -22.07 -31.44 -73.12
C LYS A 576 -22.68 -30.04 -73.34
N GLU A 577 -22.13 -29.01 -72.69
CA GLU A 577 -21.32 -27.99 -73.38
C GLU A 577 -20.59 -27.04 -72.41
N VAL A 578 -19.42 -26.62 -72.87
CA VAL A 578 -18.34 -25.95 -72.16
C VAL A 578 -18.48 -24.44 -72.29
N ILE A 579 -18.35 -23.69 -71.20
CA ILE A 579 -17.76 -22.34 -71.25
C ILE A 579 -16.60 -22.29 -70.26
N LYS A 580 -15.39 -22.21 -70.83
CA LYS A 580 -14.08 -22.15 -70.17
C LYS A 580 -13.87 -20.80 -69.47
N TYR A 581 -13.47 -20.84 -68.21
CA TYR A 581 -12.39 -19.99 -67.71
C TYR A 581 -11.21 -20.89 -67.34
N ARG A 582 -10.02 -20.57 -67.84
CA ARG A 582 -8.79 -21.33 -67.59
C ARG A 582 -8.30 -20.99 -66.18
N THR A 583 -8.51 -21.89 -65.22
CA THR A 583 -7.61 -22.06 -64.07
C THR A 583 -6.37 -22.80 -64.56
N ASP A 584 -5.19 -22.43 -64.05
CA ASP A 584 -3.93 -23.03 -64.47
C ASP A 584 -3.94 -24.55 -64.21
N PRO A 585 -3.69 -25.41 -65.22
CA PRO A 585 -3.84 -26.86 -65.12
C PRO A 585 -2.87 -27.51 -64.12
N GLU A 586 -1.83 -26.80 -63.71
CA GLU A 586 -0.92 -27.26 -62.64
C GLU A 586 -1.56 -27.10 -61.26
N THR A 587 -2.26 -25.98 -61.02
CA THR A 587 -2.97 -25.75 -59.75
C THR A 587 -4.15 -26.70 -59.54
N GLU A 588 -4.87 -27.09 -60.60
CA GLU A 588 -5.93 -28.10 -60.51
C GLU A 588 -5.37 -29.50 -60.26
N ARG A 589 -4.22 -29.85 -60.86
CA ARG A 589 -3.55 -31.13 -60.61
C ARG A 589 -3.00 -31.21 -59.19
N GLU A 590 -2.42 -30.14 -58.68
CA GLU A 590 -1.94 -30.08 -57.30
C GLU A 590 -3.10 -30.12 -56.30
N LEU A 591 -4.23 -29.47 -56.61
CA LEU A 591 -5.42 -29.59 -55.78
C LEU A 591 -6.05 -30.99 -55.86
N GLU A 592 -5.99 -31.67 -57.01
CA GLU A 592 -6.45 -33.06 -57.13
C GLU A 592 -5.52 -34.04 -56.40
N THR A 593 -4.20 -33.86 -56.47
CA THR A 593 -3.27 -34.70 -55.69
C THR A 593 -3.45 -34.47 -54.20
N LEU A 594 -3.60 -33.22 -53.75
CA LEU A 594 -3.87 -32.91 -52.36
C LEU A 594 -5.24 -33.43 -51.90
N ARG A 595 -6.28 -33.37 -52.74
CA ARG A 595 -7.59 -33.96 -52.44
C ARG A 595 -7.50 -35.49 -52.32
N ASN A 596 -6.75 -36.15 -53.19
CA ASN A 596 -6.55 -37.59 -53.14
C ASN A 596 -5.73 -38.00 -51.91
N ASP A 597 -4.68 -37.25 -51.57
CA ASP A 597 -3.89 -37.46 -50.36
C ASP A 597 -4.71 -37.27 -49.09
N ILE A 598 -5.62 -36.29 -49.05
CA ILE A 598 -6.55 -36.12 -47.94
C ILE A 598 -7.45 -37.34 -47.83
N ILE A 599 -8.06 -37.80 -48.93
CA ILE A 599 -8.94 -38.99 -48.92
C ILE A 599 -8.19 -40.24 -48.46
N ASP A 600 -6.96 -40.45 -48.90
CA ASP A 600 -6.16 -41.61 -48.51
C ASP A 600 -5.70 -41.52 -47.05
N LYS A 601 -5.39 -40.32 -46.54
CA LYS A 601 -5.12 -40.11 -45.12
C LYS A 601 -6.38 -40.31 -44.28
N THR A 602 -7.54 -39.82 -44.71
CA THR A 602 -8.82 -40.06 -44.03
C THR A 602 -9.12 -41.55 -43.97
N ARG A 603 -8.91 -42.31 -45.05
CA ARG A 603 -9.09 -43.78 -45.05
C ARG A 603 -8.10 -44.52 -44.14
N ARG A 604 -6.86 -44.01 -43.99
CA ARG A 604 -5.90 -44.57 -43.03
C ARG A 604 -6.33 -44.30 -41.59
N ILE A 605 -6.84 -43.09 -41.32
CA ILE A 605 -7.39 -42.73 -40.01
C ILE A 605 -8.59 -43.62 -39.70
N GLU A 606 -9.56 -43.75 -40.60
CA GLU A 606 -10.74 -44.62 -40.42
C GLU A 606 -10.35 -46.09 -40.16
N ARG A 607 -9.32 -46.61 -40.85
CA ARG A 607 -8.78 -47.96 -40.58
C ARG A 607 -8.15 -48.07 -39.20
N SER A 608 -7.35 -47.09 -38.80
CA SER A 608 -6.72 -47.08 -37.47
C SER A 608 -7.75 -46.91 -36.35
N GLU A 609 -8.79 -46.12 -36.56
CA GLU A 609 -9.90 -45.98 -35.62
C GLU A 609 -10.69 -47.27 -35.49
N PHE A 610 -10.93 -47.98 -36.61
CA PHE A 610 -11.56 -49.29 -36.60
C PHE A 610 -10.70 -50.33 -35.85
N GLU A 611 -9.39 -50.38 -36.08
CA GLU A 611 -8.46 -51.24 -35.34
C GLU A 611 -8.45 -50.91 -33.84
N VAL A 612 -8.47 -49.63 -33.47
CA VAL A 612 -8.58 -49.20 -32.07
C VAL A 612 -9.92 -49.65 -31.46
N THR A 613 -11.03 -49.58 -32.19
CA THR A 613 -12.32 -50.10 -31.67
C THR A 613 -12.30 -51.63 -31.51
N GLN A 614 -11.69 -52.37 -32.43
CA GLN A 614 -11.54 -53.82 -32.31
C GLN A 614 -10.66 -54.22 -31.10
N LEU A 615 -9.53 -53.54 -30.91
CA LEU A 615 -8.65 -53.78 -29.76
C LEU A 615 -9.34 -53.41 -28.43
N LYS A 616 -10.15 -52.35 -28.42
CA LYS A 616 -10.97 -52.00 -27.24
C LYS A 616 -12.02 -53.08 -26.94
N ASP A 617 -12.68 -53.61 -27.96
CA ASP A 617 -13.64 -54.72 -27.80
C ASP A 617 -12.94 -56.01 -27.32
N GLU A 618 -11.73 -56.31 -27.82
CA GLU A 618 -10.94 -57.43 -27.32
C GLU A 618 -10.52 -57.23 -25.86
N ILE A 619 -10.00 -56.06 -25.50
CA ILE A 619 -9.67 -55.72 -24.10
C ILE A 619 -10.90 -55.86 -23.21
N GLN A 620 -12.08 -55.45 -23.69
CA GLN A 620 -13.33 -55.59 -22.96
C GLN A 620 -13.72 -57.07 -22.79
N ARG A 621 -13.56 -57.91 -23.82
CA ARG A 621 -13.74 -59.37 -23.71
C ARG A 621 -12.76 -60.00 -22.72
N TRP A 622 -11.49 -59.58 -22.71
CA TRP A 622 -10.49 -60.04 -21.74
C TRP A 622 -10.82 -59.62 -20.31
N LYS A 623 -11.39 -58.42 -20.11
CA LYS A 623 -11.85 -57.94 -18.80
C LYS A 623 -13.11 -58.65 -18.31
N ASP A 624 -14.02 -59.00 -19.21
CA ASP A 624 -15.28 -59.67 -18.88
C ASP A 624 -15.10 -61.18 -18.64
N THR A 625 -13.93 -61.73 -19.00
CA THR A 625 -13.57 -63.11 -18.70
C THR A 625 -13.01 -63.21 -17.27
N LYS A 626 -13.87 -63.52 -16.30
CA LYS A 626 -13.43 -63.80 -14.92
C LYS A 626 -12.60 -65.09 -14.85
N PRO A 627 -11.48 -65.14 -14.10
CA PRO A 627 -10.66 -66.35 -13.96
C PRO A 627 -11.44 -67.44 -13.22
N GLN A 628 -11.69 -68.56 -13.90
CA GLN A 628 -12.24 -69.76 -13.29
C GLN A 628 -11.15 -70.48 -12.50
N VAL A 629 -11.32 -70.53 -11.17
CA VAL A 629 -10.56 -71.38 -10.27
C VAL A 629 -11.28 -72.73 -10.17
N GLN A 630 -10.61 -73.81 -10.58
CA GLN A 630 -10.93 -75.17 -10.12
C GLN A 630 -9.65 -75.85 -9.62
N ILE A 631 -9.68 -76.18 -8.34
CA ILE A 631 -8.72 -77.01 -7.60
C ILE A 631 -8.91 -78.47 -8.04
N LYS A 632 -7.82 -79.23 -8.24
CA LYS A 632 -7.79 -80.70 -8.03
C LYS A 632 -6.35 -81.27 -8.00
N GLU A 633 -5.98 -81.66 -6.78
CA GLU A 633 -5.22 -82.84 -6.34
C GLU A 633 -4.30 -83.67 -7.27
N VAL A 634 -3.04 -83.77 -6.81
CA VAL A 634 -2.14 -84.94 -6.73
C VAL A 634 -1.68 -85.63 -8.03
N ILE A 635 -0.36 -85.78 -8.19
CA ILE A 635 0.40 -87.05 -8.29
C ILE A 635 1.74 -86.79 -9.01
N ASN A 636 2.82 -87.24 -8.34
CA ASN A 636 4.18 -87.37 -8.85
C ASN A 636 4.23 -88.05 -10.23
N GLU A 637 5.14 -87.63 -11.10
CA GLU A 637 6.27 -88.45 -11.55
C GLU A 637 7.00 -87.75 -12.70
N VAL A 638 8.30 -87.62 -12.49
CA VAL A 638 9.29 -87.02 -13.38
C VAL A 638 9.77 -88.09 -14.37
N LEU A 639 10.33 -87.61 -15.49
CA LEU A 639 11.33 -88.21 -16.41
C LEU A 639 10.73 -88.56 -17.79
N GLN A 640 11.32 -88.22 -18.94
CA GLN A 640 12.56 -87.52 -19.28
C GLN A 640 12.54 -87.27 -20.80
N TYR A 641 13.06 -86.13 -21.28
CA TYR A 641 13.89 -86.12 -22.49
C TYR A 641 14.99 -85.06 -22.32
N LYS A 642 16.22 -85.46 -22.67
CA LYS A 642 17.49 -84.80 -22.30
C LYS A 642 17.80 -83.60 -23.19
N GLU A 643 18.22 -82.50 -22.55
CA GLU A 643 18.83 -81.31 -23.14
C GLU A 643 20.33 -81.51 -23.39
N ASP A 644 20.85 -80.79 -24.40
CA ASP A 644 22.28 -80.68 -24.71
C ASP A 644 23.08 -79.99 -23.58
N PRO A 645 24.35 -80.40 -23.36
CA PRO A 645 25.09 -80.15 -22.11
C PRO A 645 25.61 -78.71 -21.88
N LYS A 646 25.67 -77.84 -22.90
CA LYS A 646 26.27 -76.49 -22.74
C LYS A 646 25.29 -75.44 -22.20
N THR A 647 23.99 -75.59 -22.49
CA THR A 647 22.94 -74.74 -21.93
C THR A 647 22.65 -75.06 -20.46
N LYS A 648 23.00 -76.25 -19.96
CA LYS A 648 22.89 -76.59 -18.54
C LYS A 648 23.95 -75.92 -17.67
N GLU A 649 25.20 -75.87 -18.09
CA GLU A 649 26.27 -75.28 -17.27
C GLU A 649 26.09 -73.77 -17.07
N GLU A 650 25.66 -73.04 -18.12
CA GLU A 650 25.37 -71.60 -18.01
C GLU A 650 24.12 -71.33 -17.17
N VAL A 651 23.06 -72.12 -17.36
CA VAL A 651 21.82 -72.01 -16.57
C VAL A 651 22.03 -72.44 -15.11
N GLU A 652 22.88 -73.42 -14.81
CA GLU A 652 23.27 -73.78 -13.45
C GLU A 652 24.13 -72.69 -12.81
N SER A 653 25.05 -72.06 -13.53
CA SER A 653 25.84 -70.94 -13.00
C SER A 653 24.99 -69.71 -12.67
N LEU A 654 23.92 -69.47 -13.45
CA LEU A 654 22.98 -68.37 -13.22
C LEU A 654 21.96 -68.73 -12.14
N ARG A 655 21.53 -69.99 -12.04
CA ARG A 655 20.67 -70.48 -10.95
C ARG A 655 21.37 -70.50 -9.60
N VAL A 656 22.65 -70.88 -9.53
CA VAL A 656 23.44 -70.82 -8.29
C VAL A 656 23.60 -69.38 -7.83
N ARG A 657 23.94 -68.44 -8.73
CA ARG A 657 24.04 -67.01 -8.40
C ARG A 657 22.69 -66.40 -7.97
N LEU A 658 21.58 -66.81 -8.60
CA LEU A 658 20.24 -66.36 -8.21
C LEU A 658 19.84 -66.91 -6.82
N VAL A 659 20.15 -68.17 -6.51
CA VAL A 659 19.86 -68.79 -5.21
C VAL A 659 20.75 -68.23 -4.10
N GLU A 660 22.01 -67.88 -4.38
CA GLU A 660 22.88 -67.19 -3.42
C GLU A 660 22.38 -65.78 -3.11
N GLU A 661 21.94 -65.01 -4.10
CA GLU A 661 21.35 -63.68 -3.88
C GLU A 661 19.98 -63.75 -3.18
N GLN A 662 19.16 -64.78 -3.47
CA GLN A 662 17.92 -65.04 -2.74
C GLN A 662 18.17 -65.49 -1.30
N LYS A 663 19.20 -66.31 -1.04
CA LYS A 663 19.62 -66.68 0.33
C LYS A 663 20.09 -65.46 1.11
N LYS A 664 20.92 -64.59 0.52
CA LYS A 664 21.37 -63.35 1.20
C LYS A 664 20.19 -62.43 1.55
N ARG A 665 19.18 -62.32 0.68
CA ARG A 665 17.96 -61.55 0.97
C ARG A 665 17.14 -62.17 2.10
N ILE A 666 16.99 -63.49 2.13
CA ILE A 666 16.27 -64.19 3.20
C ILE A 666 17.05 -64.15 4.53
N GLU A 667 18.38 -64.23 4.51
CA GLU A 667 19.22 -64.08 5.70
C GLU A 667 19.11 -62.66 6.28
N LEU A 668 19.14 -61.63 5.41
CA LEU A 668 18.93 -60.23 5.80
C LEU A 668 17.51 -59.97 6.33
N GLU A 669 16.48 -60.60 5.75
CA GLU A 669 15.11 -60.53 6.28
C GLU A 669 14.96 -61.28 7.62
N ARG A 670 15.63 -62.43 7.79
CA ARG A 670 15.67 -63.16 9.07
C ARG A 670 16.42 -62.39 10.15
N GLU A 671 17.53 -61.73 9.82
CA GLU A 671 18.26 -60.86 10.76
C GLU A 671 17.46 -59.63 11.15
N LYS A 672 16.73 -59.02 10.20
CA LYS A 672 15.79 -57.93 10.49
C LYS A 672 14.64 -58.38 11.39
N ALA A 673 14.02 -59.52 11.10
CA ALA A 673 12.96 -60.08 11.94
C ALA A 673 13.46 -60.45 13.36
N ALA A 674 14.66 -61.03 13.48
CA ALA A 674 15.27 -61.34 14.78
C ALA A 674 15.64 -60.07 15.58
N ASN A 675 16.01 -58.98 14.90
CA ASN A 675 16.25 -57.69 15.53
C ASN A 675 14.94 -57.00 15.95
N GLU A 676 13.88 -57.10 15.15
CA GLU A 676 12.54 -56.62 15.52
C GLU A 676 11.96 -57.40 16.71
N GLU A 677 12.16 -58.72 16.78
CA GLU A 677 11.74 -59.56 17.93
C GLU A 677 12.51 -59.17 19.21
N LYS A 678 13.81 -58.88 19.10
CA LYS A 678 14.62 -58.37 20.23
C LYS A 678 14.19 -56.97 20.67
N ILE A 679 13.75 -56.12 19.74
CA ILE A 679 13.20 -54.80 20.06
C ILE A 679 11.87 -54.96 20.79
N ARG A 680 10.98 -55.85 20.33
CA ARG A 680 9.71 -56.17 21.01
C ARG A 680 9.90 -56.78 22.39
N GLN A 681 10.88 -57.68 22.57
CA GLN A 681 11.21 -58.22 23.89
C GLN A 681 11.73 -57.13 24.83
N LYS A 682 12.58 -56.22 24.34
CA LYS A 682 13.04 -55.06 25.13
C LYS A 682 11.92 -54.06 25.45
N GLU A 683 10.96 -53.87 24.56
CA GLU A 683 9.76 -53.06 24.81
C GLU A 683 8.85 -53.70 25.87
N ILE A 684 8.68 -55.02 25.85
CA ILE A 684 7.93 -55.77 26.87
C ILE A 684 8.66 -55.71 28.23
N GLU A 685 9.98 -55.88 28.26
CA GLU A 685 10.80 -55.75 29.47
C GLU A 685 10.79 -54.32 30.05
N LEU A 686 10.75 -53.28 29.20
CA LEU A 686 10.60 -51.88 29.62
C LEU A 686 9.19 -51.57 30.15
N SER A 687 8.16 -52.29 29.69
CA SER A 687 6.77 -52.16 30.17
C SER A 687 6.46 -52.91 31.47
N GLN A 688 7.30 -53.86 31.89
CA GLN A 688 7.10 -54.67 33.10
C GLN A 688 7.80 -54.13 34.36
N VAL A 689 8.61 -53.06 34.26
CA VAL A 689 9.26 -52.45 35.44
C VAL A 689 8.53 -51.19 35.88
N LYS A 690 7.36 -51.38 36.51
CA LYS A 690 6.83 -50.63 37.68
C LYS A 690 5.33 -50.91 37.88
N GLU A 691 5.00 -52.09 38.39
CA GLU A 691 3.82 -52.23 39.24
C GLU A 691 4.10 -53.30 40.30
N LYS A 692 4.67 -52.85 41.43
CA LYS A 692 4.59 -53.61 42.68
C LYS A 692 3.24 -53.33 43.30
N VAL A 693 2.45 -54.39 43.39
CA VAL A 693 1.21 -54.53 44.15
C VAL A 693 1.34 -53.97 45.57
N VAL A 694 0.41 -53.08 45.96
CA VAL A 694 -0.04 -52.91 47.35
C VAL A 694 -1.56 -52.79 47.33
N GLN A 695 -2.25 -53.73 47.97
CA GLN A 695 -3.69 -53.68 48.24
C GLN A 695 -3.99 -52.52 49.19
N GLN A 696 -4.98 -51.66 48.89
CA GLN A 696 -5.61 -50.86 49.93
C GLN A 696 -7.04 -50.42 49.61
N GLU A 697 -7.79 -50.24 50.69
CA GLU A 697 -9.23 -50.29 50.85
C GLU A 697 -10.05 -49.26 50.07
N VAL A 698 -11.26 -49.69 49.75
CA VAL A 698 -12.35 -48.90 49.18
C VAL A 698 -12.79 -47.83 50.19
N VAL A 699 -12.42 -46.58 49.94
CA VAL A 699 -13.13 -45.41 50.47
C VAL A 699 -13.70 -44.63 49.29
N LYS A 700 -15.04 -44.60 49.20
CA LYS A 700 -15.76 -43.76 48.25
C LYS A 700 -15.52 -42.29 48.62
N MET A 701 -14.62 -41.63 47.90
CA MET A 701 -14.53 -40.17 47.90
C MET A 701 -15.53 -39.64 46.87
N GLU A 702 -16.60 -39.00 47.34
CA GLU A 702 -17.39 -38.08 46.51
C GLU A 702 -16.44 -36.97 46.05
N THR A 703 -16.07 -37.03 44.77
CA THR A 703 -15.26 -35.99 44.14
C THR A 703 -16.19 -35.06 43.38
N ASP A 704 -16.00 -33.76 43.60
CA ASP A 704 -16.80 -32.69 43.01
C ASP A 704 -16.92 -32.88 41.48
N PRO A 705 -18.14 -32.92 40.91
CA PRO A 705 -18.35 -33.16 39.48
C PRO A 705 -17.67 -32.10 38.60
N ILE A 706 -17.45 -30.89 39.16
CA ILE A 706 -16.73 -29.80 38.50
C ILE A 706 -15.26 -30.16 38.30
N LEU A 707 -14.59 -30.64 39.35
CA LEU A 707 -13.17 -31.02 39.29
C LEU A 707 -12.93 -32.19 38.31
N LYS A 708 -13.88 -33.12 38.23
CA LYS A 708 -13.83 -34.22 37.25
C LYS A 708 -14.02 -33.73 35.82
N SER A 709 -14.90 -32.76 35.60
CA SER A 709 -15.06 -32.13 34.28
C SER A 709 -13.81 -31.36 33.88
N GLU A 710 -13.17 -30.65 34.81
CA GLU A 710 -11.92 -29.93 34.59
C GLU A 710 -10.77 -30.90 34.27
N CYS A 711 -10.59 -31.98 35.05
CA CYS A 711 -9.60 -33.01 34.74
C CYS A 711 -9.83 -33.66 33.37
N ASN A 712 -11.08 -33.91 32.99
CA ASN A 712 -11.41 -34.45 31.68
C ASN A 712 -11.09 -33.45 30.55
N THR A 713 -11.38 -32.16 30.75
CA THR A 713 -10.99 -31.12 29.78
C THR A 713 -9.48 -30.97 29.67
N PHE A 714 -8.74 -31.05 30.79
CA PHE A 714 -7.28 -31.04 30.76
C PHE A 714 -6.70 -32.27 30.07
N MET A 715 -7.24 -33.46 30.31
CA MET A 715 -6.84 -34.67 29.58
C MET A 715 -7.12 -34.54 28.08
N GLN A 716 -8.25 -33.95 27.70
CA GLN A 716 -8.59 -33.75 26.30
C GLN A 716 -7.69 -32.70 25.63
N ASN A 717 -7.35 -31.63 26.34
CA ASN A 717 -6.40 -30.62 25.86
C ASN A 717 -4.99 -31.22 25.70
N ILE A 718 -4.52 -32.01 26.68
CA ILE A 718 -3.23 -32.71 26.60
C ILE A 718 -3.22 -33.69 25.42
N ALA A 719 -4.31 -34.42 25.19
CA ALA A 719 -4.42 -35.33 24.04
C ALA A 719 -4.41 -34.57 22.70
N ASN A 720 -5.06 -33.41 22.64
CA ASN A 720 -5.04 -32.56 21.44
C ASN A 720 -3.64 -31.96 21.20
N GLU A 721 -2.94 -31.51 22.25
CA GLU A 721 -1.57 -31.02 22.16
C GLU A 721 -0.59 -32.13 21.74
N GLN A 722 -0.78 -33.37 22.23
CA GLN A 722 0.00 -34.53 21.79
C GLN A 722 -0.21 -34.83 20.30
N LYS A 723 -1.45 -34.81 19.82
CA LYS A 723 -1.75 -34.97 18.38
C LYS A 723 -1.15 -33.85 17.53
N GLN A 724 -1.21 -32.59 17.99
CA GLN A 724 -0.56 -31.48 17.31
C GLN A 724 0.96 -31.64 17.27
N LYS A 725 1.58 -32.10 18.37
CA LYS A 725 3.01 -32.39 18.42
C LYS A 725 3.42 -33.53 17.47
N GLU A 726 2.59 -34.56 17.32
CA GLU A 726 2.81 -35.65 16.37
C GLU A 726 2.68 -35.16 14.92
N ALA A 727 1.64 -34.39 14.60
CA ALA A 727 1.47 -33.78 13.28
C ALA A 727 2.66 -32.88 12.89
N LEU A 728 3.13 -32.03 13.82
CA LEU A 728 4.31 -31.18 13.60
C LEU A 728 5.60 -32.00 13.45
N LYS A 729 5.75 -33.13 14.14
CA LYS A 729 6.89 -34.04 13.94
C LYS A 729 6.86 -34.69 12.56
N GLU A 730 5.69 -35.10 12.08
CA GLU A 730 5.54 -35.65 10.72
C GLU A 730 5.83 -34.60 9.65
N GLU A 731 5.37 -33.36 9.84
CA GLU A 731 5.72 -32.23 8.97
C GLU A 731 7.23 -31.95 8.98
N LEU A 732 7.87 -31.98 10.15
CA LEU A 732 9.32 -31.82 10.25
C LEU A 732 10.07 -32.91 9.49
N ILE A 733 9.64 -34.18 9.59
CA ILE A 733 10.24 -35.30 8.84
C ILE A 733 10.03 -35.11 7.33
N ARG A 734 8.82 -34.71 6.90
CA ARG A 734 8.54 -34.40 5.48
C ARG A 734 9.43 -33.28 4.96
N LEU A 735 9.60 -32.21 5.72
CA LEU A 735 10.47 -31.09 5.35
C LEU A 735 11.95 -31.48 5.35
N GLN A 736 12.39 -32.35 6.27
CA GLN A 736 13.76 -32.88 6.28
C GLN A 736 14.04 -33.75 5.05
N LEU A 737 13.11 -34.63 4.66
CA LEU A 737 13.23 -35.43 3.43
C LEU A 737 13.28 -34.53 2.20
N ARG A 738 12.39 -33.52 2.12
CA ARG A 738 12.40 -32.57 1.00
C ARG A 738 13.70 -31.76 0.93
N LYS A 739 14.26 -31.39 2.09
CA LYS A 739 15.56 -30.73 2.16
C LYS A 739 16.67 -31.65 1.63
N MET A 740 16.70 -32.92 2.03
CA MET A 740 17.69 -33.89 1.52
C MET A 740 17.58 -34.12 0.02
N GLU A 741 16.36 -34.19 -0.53
CA GLU A 741 16.13 -34.27 -1.98
C GLU A 741 16.70 -33.05 -2.71
N LEU A 742 16.45 -31.85 -2.19
CA LEU A 742 16.97 -30.60 -2.77
C LEU A 742 18.50 -30.50 -2.65
N GLU A 743 19.08 -30.95 -1.54
CA GLU A 743 20.54 -31.03 -1.38
C GLU A 743 21.15 -32.00 -2.41
N HIS A 744 20.54 -33.17 -2.65
CA HIS A 744 21.01 -34.10 -3.67
C HIS A 744 20.89 -33.55 -5.09
N GLN A 745 19.79 -32.86 -5.41
CA GLN A 745 19.63 -32.17 -6.70
C GLN A 745 20.67 -31.07 -6.90
N LEU A 746 21.01 -30.33 -5.85
CA LEU A 746 22.08 -29.33 -5.91
C LEU A 746 23.44 -29.97 -6.15
N GLU A 747 23.75 -31.08 -5.48
CA GLU A 747 24.98 -31.83 -5.73
C GLU A 747 25.07 -32.36 -7.17
N ASP A 748 23.97 -32.88 -7.72
CA ASP A 748 23.92 -33.35 -9.11
C ASP A 748 24.16 -32.20 -10.11
N LEU A 749 23.55 -31.04 -9.86
CA LEU A 749 23.80 -29.83 -10.65
C LEU A 749 25.23 -29.31 -10.51
N GLU A 750 25.86 -29.44 -9.34
CA GLU A 750 27.26 -29.11 -9.13
C GLU A 750 28.19 -30.06 -9.88
N ARG A 751 27.90 -31.37 -9.89
CA ARG A 751 28.62 -32.37 -10.70
C ARG A 751 28.46 -32.10 -12.20
N GLU A 752 27.27 -31.77 -12.67
CA GLU A 752 27.04 -31.39 -14.07
C GLU A 752 27.80 -30.11 -14.45
N ARG A 753 27.80 -29.09 -13.58
CA ARG A 753 28.61 -27.87 -13.76
C ARG A 753 30.11 -28.15 -13.76
N GLN A 754 30.57 -29.16 -13.03
CA GLN A 754 31.98 -29.57 -13.04
C GLN A 754 32.32 -30.32 -14.34
N ALA A 755 31.48 -31.25 -14.79
CA ALA A 755 31.65 -31.93 -16.07
C ALA A 755 31.62 -30.96 -17.26
N ARG A 756 30.75 -29.95 -17.25
CA ARG A 756 30.73 -28.87 -18.26
C ARG A 756 32.05 -28.08 -18.28
N ARG A 757 32.59 -27.71 -17.10
CA ARG A 757 33.89 -27.03 -17.00
C ARG A 757 35.04 -27.88 -17.54
N GLU A 758 35.04 -29.18 -17.23
CA GLU A 758 36.04 -30.12 -17.75
C GLU A 758 35.95 -30.28 -19.27
N ALA A 759 34.73 -30.37 -19.83
CA ALA A 759 34.50 -30.40 -21.26
C ALA A 759 34.90 -29.09 -21.96
N GLU A 760 34.62 -27.93 -21.35
CA GLU A 760 35.07 -26.63 -21.85
C GLU A 760 36.60 -26.51 -21.88
N LEU A 761 37.28 -26.98 -20.84
CA LEU A 761 38.75 -27.06 -20.81
C LEU A 761 39.29 -27.99 -21.90
N GLU A 762 38.62 -29.11 -22.16
CA GLU A 762 39.01 -30.03 -23.23
C GLU A 762 38.80 -29.40 -24.62
N ILE A 763 37.69 -28.70 -24.83
CA ILE A 763 37.44 -27.92 -26.04
C ILE A 763 38.52 -26.85 -26.22
N GLN A 764 38.95 -26.17 -25.16
CA GLN A 764 40.05 -25.19 -25.23
C GLN A 764 41.37 -25.85 -25.64
N LYS A 765 41.71 -27.01 -25.07
CA LYS A 765 42.91 -27.77 -25.48
C LYS A 765 42.83 -28.21 -26.94
N LEU A 766 41.66 -28.70 -27.39
CA LEU A 766 41.43 -29.09 -28.78
C LEU A 766 41.53 -27.89 -29.73
N ARG A 767 41.04 -26.71 -29.33
CA ARG A 767 41.19 -25.46 -30.10
C ARG A 767 42.65 -25.03 -30.24
N ILE A 768 43.43 -25.11 -29.16
CA ILE A 768 44.87 -24.83 -29.21
C ILE A 768 45.55 -25.83 -30.16
N ARG A 769 45.22 -27.12 -30.04
CA ARG A 769 45.79 -28.16 -30.90
C ARG A 769 45.42 -27.98 -32.37
N LEU A 770 44.19 -27.57 -32.67
CA LEU A 770 43.75 -27.24 -34.02
C LEU A 770 44.53 -26.05 -34.57
N GLY A 771 44.69 -24.98 -33.78
CA GLY A 771 45.50 -23.82 -34.16
C GLY A 771 46.97 -24.17 -34.44
N GLU A 772 47.57 -25.07 -33.66
CA GLU A 772 48.92 -25.59 -33.92
C GLU A 772 49.00 -26.36 -35.25
N LEU A 773 47.97 -27.15 -35.58
CA LEU A 773 47.90 -27.89 -36.84
C LEU A 773 47.69 -26.95 -38.03
N GLU A 774 46.85 -25.93 -37.90
CA GLU A 774 46.64 -24.90 -38.92
C GLU A 774 47.91 -24.05 -39.14
N LEU A 775 48.66 -23.73 -38.08
CA LEU A 775 49.96 -23.06 -38.19
C LEU A 775 50.99 -23.94 -38.90
N LYS A 776 51.02 -25.25 -38.61
CA LYS A 776 51.86 -26.21 -39.33
C LYS A 776 51.45 -26.36 -40.80
N GLU A 777 50.16 -26.31 -41.11
CA GLU A 777 49.67 -26.32 -42.49
C GLU A 777 50.07 -25.04 -43.23
N LYS A 778 49.98 -23.87 -42.57
CA LYS A 778 50.46 -22.59 -43.12
C LYS A 778 51.98 -22.59 -43.32
N GLU A 779 52.77 -23.05 -42.35
CA GLU A 779 54.22 -23.21 -42.52
C GLU A 779 54.57 -24.18 -43.66
N ASN A 780 53.80 -25.24 -43.85
CA ASN A 780 54.01 -26.18 -44.95
C ASN A 780 53.62 -25.56 -46.30
N ARG A 781 52.56 -24.74 -46.37
CA ARG A 781 52.20 -23.96 -47.58
C ARG A 781 53.25 -22.89 -47.90
N ASP A 782 53.85 -22.27 -46.89
CA ASP A 782 54.88 -21.23 -47.05
C ASP A 782 56.26 -21.83 -47.41
N LYS A 783 56.56 -23.07 -46.96
CA LYS A 783 57.76 -23.81 -47.38
C LYS A 783 57.66 -24.35 -48.83
N VAL A 784 56.45 -24.57 -49.33
CA VAL A 784 56.19 -25.08 -50.70
C VAL A 784 56.16 -23.97 -51.75
N THR A 785 55.96 -22.71 -51.39
CA THR A 785 55.93 -21.57 -52.34
C THR A 785 57.29 -20.89 -52.56
N VAL A 786 58.34 -21.20 -51.78
CA VAL A 786 59.63 -20.48 -51.82
C VAL A 786 60.78 -21.26 -52.48
N LYS A 787 60.58 -22.48 -52.97
CA LYS A 787 61.62 -23.20 -53.74
C LYS A 787 61.08 -23.81 -55.02
N GLN A 788 60.93 -22.97 -56.05
CA GLN A 788 60.89 -23.45 -57.43
C GLN A 788 61.77 -22.60 -58.34
N LYS A 789 63.06 -22.94 -58.36
CA LYS A 789 63.85 -23.09 -59.59
C LYS A 789 65.19 -23.69 -59.19
N VAL A 790 65.39 -24.96 -59.55
CA VAL A 790 66.63 -25.56 -60.08
C VAL A 790 66.44 -27.07 -60.00
N VAL A 791 66.57 -27.69 -61.16
CA VAL A 791 66.49 -29.12 -61.44
C VAL A 791 67.29 -29.90 -60.41
N LEU A 792 66.63 -30.80 -59.67
CA LEU A 792 67.26 -31.84 -58.88
C LEU A 792 66.42 -33.11 -59.02
N GLN A 793 67.11 -34.19 -59.36
CA GLN A 793 66.54 -35.52 -59.59
C GLN A 793 65.52 -35.86 -58.52
N GLN A 794 64.35 -36.32 -58.96
CA GLN A 794 63.29 -36.79 -58.07
C GLN A 794 63.83 -37.95 -57.24
N ASP A 795 63.63 -37.87 -55.93
CA ASP A 795 63.99 -38.90 -54.98
C ASP A 795 63.18 -40.17 -55.31
N PRO A 796 63.82 -41.32 -55.59
CA PRO A 796 63.13 -42.58 -55.92
C PRO A 796 62.14 -43.02 -54.83
N GLN A 797 62.30 -42.53 -53.61
CA GLN A 797 61.40 -42.81 -52.49
C GLN A 797 60.12 -41.97 -52.55
N GLN A 798 60.19 -40.72 -53.00
CA GLN A 798 59.00 -39.89 -53.23
C GLN A 798 58.18 -40.36 -54.44
N GLU A 799 58.81 -40.87 -55.50
CA GLU A 799 58.06 -41.50 -56.59
C GLU A 799 57.35 -42.77 -56.14
N LYS A 800 57.95 -43.57 -55.25
CA LYS A 800 57.32 -44.77 -54.68
C LYS A 800 56.16 -44.41 -53.77
N GLU A 801 56.30 -43.39 -52.93
CA GLU A 801 55.22 -42.93 -52.05
C GLU A 801 54.11 -42.26 -52.86
N HIS A 802 54.44 -41.46 -53.87
CA HIS A 802 53.44 -40.86 -54.75
C HIS A 802 52.76 -41.92 -55.63
N ALA A 803 53.49 -42.92 -56.11
CA ALA A 803 52.91 -44.06 -56.82
C ALA A 803 52.03 -44.90 -55.89
N LEU A 804 52.43 -45.10 -54.62
CA LEU A 804 51.63 -45.82 -53.63
C LEU A 804 50.37 -45.05 -53.23
N LEU A 805 50.47 -43.73 -53.03
CA LEU A 805 49.31 -42.87 -52.74
C LEU A 805 48.38 -42.76 -53.94
N LYS A 806 48.93 -42.73 -55.16
CA LYS A 806 48.12 -42.77 -56.39
C LYS A 806 47.45 -44.13 -56.58
N LEU A 807 48.13 -45.23 -56.25
CA LEU A 807 47.55 -46.57 -56.23
C LEU A 807 46.45 -46.67 -55.18
N GLN A 808 46.67 -46.14 -53.97
CA GLN A 808 45.66 -46.09 -52.90
C GLN A 808 44.46 -45.23 -53.30
N LEU A 809 44.69 -44.12 -54.00
CA LEU A 809 43.61 -43.29 -54.53
C LEU A 809 42.85 -44.00 -55.65
N GLU A 810 43.54 -44.70 -56.55
CA GLU A 810 42.92 -45.52 -57.60
C GLU A 810 42.16 -46.72 -57.01
N GLU A 811 42.66 -47.33 -55.94
CA GLU A 811 41.97 -48.37 -55.15
C GLU A 811 40.74 -47.81 -54.44
N GLU A 812 40.81 -46.61 -53.84
CA GLU A 812 39.67 -45.95 -53.21
C GLU A 812 38.64 -45.49 -54.24
N ILE A 813 39.07 -45.01 -55.43
CA ILE A 813 38.17 -44.71 -56.54
C ILE A 813 37.52 -46.00 -57.04
N HIS A 814 38.26 -47.11 -57.13
CA HIS A 814 37.70 -48.39 -57.53
C HIS A 814 36.75 -48.95 -56.48
N ARG A 815 37.07 -48.85 -55.18
CA ARG A 815 36.17 -49.18 -54.06
C ARG A 815 34.92 -48.33 -54.10
N ARG A 816 35.05 -47.03 -54.35
CA ARG A 816 33.90 -46.13 -54.51
C ARG A 816 33.05 -46.52 -55.72
N GLN A 817 33.65 -46.86 -56.85
CA GLN A 817 32.94 -47.33 -58.03
C GLN A 817 32.25 -48.69 -57.80
N LEU A 818 32.87 -49.58 -57.02
CA LEU A 818 32.25 -50.85 -56.61
C LEU A 818 31.08 -50.60 -55.67
N LEU A 819 31.24 -49.72 -54.67
CA LEU A 819 30.17 -49.30 -53.77
C LEU A 819 29.05 -48.56 -54.50
N GLU A 820 29.36 -47.76 -55.52
CA GLU A 820 28.37 -47.10 -56.39
C GLU A 820 27.63 -48.13 -57.25
N LYS A 821 28.33 -49.16 -57.75
CA LYS A 821 27.68 -50.28 -58.46
C LYS A 821 26.84 -51.15 -57.53
N ASP A 822 27.30 -51.37 -56.29
CA ASP A 822 26.56 -52.10 -55.28
C ASP A 822 25.35 -51.29 -54.82
N LEU A 823 25.48 -49.97 -54.66
CA LEU A 823 24.37 -49.06 -54.41
C LEU A 823 23.39 -49.09 -55.57
N GLN A 824 23.85 -49.01 -56.82
CA GLN A 824 22.99 -49.10 -57.99
C GLN A 824 22.30 -50.47 -58.07
N ALA A 825 23.00 -51.55 -57.73
CA ALA A 825 22.41 -52.89 -57.64
C ALA A 825 21.42 -53.00 -56.48
N ILE A 826 21.63 -52.30 -55.37
CA ILE A 826 20.68 -52.21 -54.24
C ILE A 826 19.46 -51.38 -54.63
N VAL A 827 19.64 -50.29 -55.38
CA VAL A 827 18.55 -49.45 -55.91
C VAL A 827 17.75 -50.22 -56.95
N ASP A 828 18.41 -50.92 -57.87
CA ASP A 828 17.74 -51.79 -58.84
C ASP A 828 17.04 -52.95 -58.12
N LYS A 829 17.66 -53.51 -57.07
CA LYS A 829 17.02 -54.50 -56.19
C LYS A 829 15.82 -53.92 -55.45
N GLN A 830 15.90 -52.69 -54.94
CA GLN A 830 14.79 -52.00 -54.30
C GLN A 830 13.65 -51.78 -55.29
N VAL A 831 13.94 -51.32 -56.51
CA VAL A 831 12.93 -51.17 -57.57
C VAL A 831 12.34 -52.53 -57.97
N THR A 832 13.13 -53.62 -57.99
CA THR A 832 12.58 -54.96 -58.19
C THR A 832 11.79 -55.46 -56.98
N LEU A 833 12.18 -55.13 -55.75
CA LEU A 833 11.50 -55.49 -54.51
C LEU A 833 10.20 -54.72 -54.34
N GLU A 834 10.13 -53.45 -54.70
CA GLU A 834 8.88 -52.67 -54.74
C GLU A 834 7.94 -53.22 -55.83
N LYS A 835 8.49 -53.64 -56.99
CA LYS A 835 7.72 -54.34 -58.03
C LYS A 835 7.31 -55.76 -57.61
N MET A 836 8.07 -56.39 -56.71
CA MET A 836 7.79 -57.72 -56.15
C MET A 836 6.85 -57.63 -54.95
N GLU A 837 6.84 -56.58 -54.12
CA GLU A 837 5.86 -56.34 -53.06
C GLU A 837 4.45 -56.20 -53.62
N VAL A 838 4.32 -55.63 -54.83
CA VAL A 838 3.05 -55.60 -55.57
C VAL A 838 2.63 -57.01 -56.03
N ARG A 839 3.55 -57.98 -56.07
CA ARG A 839 3.30 -59.40 -56.44
C ARG A 839 3.31 -60.36 -55.23
N GLU A 840 3.95 -60.01 -54.12
CA GLU A 840 4.14 -60.79 -52.88
C GLU A 840 3.08 -60.49 -51.81
N LYS A 841 2.03 -59.73 -52.15
CA LYS A 841 0.70 -59.89 -51.51
C LYS A 841 -0.02 -61.19 -51.91
N VAL A 842 0.70 -62.15 -52.51
CA VAL A 842 0.28 -63.54 -52.59
C VAL A 842 1.32 -64.40 -51.88
N ILE A 843 1.04 -64.65 -50.60
CA ILE A 843 1.35 -65.84 -49.78
C ILE A 843 2.78 -66.39 -49.94
N PHE A 844 3.65 -66.19 -48.93
CA PHE A 844 4.16 -67.25 -48.03
C PHE A 844 5.18 -66.65 -47.04
N SER A 845 5.03 -67.02 -45.78
CA SER A 845 5.84 -66.60 -44.64
C SER A 845 7.19 -67.31 -44.61
N GLU A 846 8.31 -66.58 -44.62
CA GLU A 846 9.60 -67.11 -44.21
C GLU A 846 10.37 -66.08 -43.38
N LYS A 847 10.74 -66.50 -42.16
CA LYS A 847 11.26 -65.66 -41.07
C LYS A 847 12.72 -65.28 -41.35
N VAL A 848 12.99 -64.01 -41.62
CA VAL A 848 14.35 -63.45 -41.50
C VAL A 848 14.42 -62.62 -40.22
N GLN A 849 15.21 -63.12 -39.27
CA GLN A 849 15.55 -62.47 -38.02
C GLN A 849 16.57 -61.37 -38.34
N VAL A 850 16.15 -60.10 -38.33
CA VAL A 850 17.08 -58.97 -38.39
C VAL A 850 17.62 -58.77 -36.98
N GLU A 851 18.92 -58.98 -36.78
CA GLU A 851 19.61 -58.59 -35.55
C GLU A 851 19.47 -57.08 -35.37
N LYS A 852 18.70 -56.69 -34.35
CA LYS A 852 18.58 -55.32 -33.88
C LYS A 852 19.90 -54.93 -33.24
N ASP A 853 20.46 -53.82 -33.69
CA ASP A 853 21.68 -53.27 -33.13
C ASP A 853 21.41 -52.84 -31.66
N PRO A 854 21.96 -53.55 -30.66
CA PRO A 854 21.59 -53.36 -29.26
C PRO A 854 21.95 -51.98 -28.72
N GLU A 855 22.95 -51.32 -29.31
CA GLU A 855 23.36 -49.96 -28.93
C GLU A 855 22.34 -48.92 -29.40
N ALA A 856 21.83 -49.06 -30.63
CA ALA A 856 20.80 -48.18 -31.17
C ALA A 856 19.45 -48.33 -30.42
N GLU A 857 19.07 -49.56 -30.03
CA GLU A 857 17.86 -49.76 -29.22
C GLU A 857 18.01 -49.18 -27.81
N GLN A 858 19.18 -49.32 -27.18
CA GLN A 858 19.44 -48.70 -25.88
C GLN A 858 19.47 -47.17 -25.94
N GLU A 859 19.99 -46.58 -27.03
CA GLU A 859 19.99 -45.14 -27.22
C GLU A 859 18.58 -44.60 -27.48
N ILE A 860 17.78 -45.29 -28.31
CA ILE A 860 16.38 -44.95 -28.53
C ILE A 860 15.57 -45.07 -27.23
N GLU A 861 15.81 -46.10 -26.41
CA GLU A 861 15.15 -46.27 -25.11
C GLU A 861 15.52 -45.12 -24.15
N LYS A 862 16.80 -44.73 -24.07
CA LYS A 862 17.27 -43.59 -23.26
C LYS A 862 16.70 -42.25 -23.74
N LEU A 863 16.56 -42.05 -25.05
CA LEU A 863 15.96 -40.84 -25.61
C LEU A 863 14.45 -40.80 -25.35
N LYS A 864 13.77 -41.96 -25.35
CA LYS A 864 12.36 -42.05 -24.98
C LYS A 864 12.13 -41.76 -23.51
N THR A 865 12.93 -42.32 -22.59
CA THR A 865 12.78 -42.06 -21.16
C THR A 865 13.04 -40.60 -20.82
N THR A 866 14.07 -39.98 -21.39
CA THR A 866 14.36 -38.55 -21.19
C THR A 866 13.26 -37.65 -21.78
N MET A 867 12.72 -37.98 -22.96
CA MET A 867 11.58 -37.27 -23.54
C MET A 867 10.30 -37.40 -22.69
N GLU A 868 10.04 -38.58 -22.11
CA GLU A 868 8.90 -38.80 -21.21
C GLU A 868 9.05 -38.05 -19.88
N GLU A 869 10.26 -37.99 -19.32
CA GLU A 869 10.57 -37.20 -18.12
C GLU A 869 10.42 -35.70 -18.36
N GLU A 870 10.93 -35.19 -19.48
CA GLU A 870 10.74 -33.78 -19.88
C GLU A 870 9.26 -33.47 -20.15
N SER A 871 8.52 -34.41 -20.75
CA SER A 871 7.08 -34.27 -20.95
C SER A 871 6.29 -34.29 -19.63
N LYS A 872 6.77 -34.99 -18.60
CA LYS A 872 6.19 -34.95 -17.24
C LYS A 872 6.50 -33.61 -16.57
N ARG A 873 7.75 -33.14 -16.61
CA ARG A 873 8.17 -31.84 -16.08
C ARG A 873 7.40 -30.68 -16.72
N ARG A 874 7.20 -30.72 -18.04
CA ARG A 874 6.37 -29.73 -18.74
C ARG A 874 4.94 -29.71 -18.22
N ARG A 875 4.31 -30.88 -18.03
CA ARG A 875 2.95 -30.98 -17.48
C ARG A 875 2.85 -30.50 -16.04
N GLU A 876 3.86 -30.76 -15.22
CA GLU A 876 3.94 -30.25 -13.84
C GLU A 876 4.03 -28.72 -13.83
N LEU A 877 4.89 -28.13 -14.66
CA LEU A 877 5.01 -26.67 -14.80
C LEU A 877 3.74 -26.03 -15.38
N GLU A 878 3.07 -26.67 -16.35
CA GLU A 878 1.78 -26.21 -16.88
C GLU A 878 0.69 -26.23 -15.80
N SER A 879 0.65 -27.26 -14.95
CA SER A 879 -0.26 -27.33 -13.80
C SER A 879 0.06 -26.25 -12.75
N GLU A 880 1.34 -26.02 -12.43
CA GLU A 880 1.75 -24.95 -11.52
C GLU A 880 1.38 -23.55 -12.07
N LEU A 881 1.57 -23.34 -13.38
CA LEU A 881 1.20 -22.10 -14.05
C LEU A 881 -0.31 -21.87 -14.02
N GLN A 882 -1.12 -22.91 -14.25
CA GLN A 882 -2.59 -22.83 -14.10
C GLN A 882 -3.01 -22.52 -12.66
N GLN A 883 -2.36 -23.14 -11.66
CA GLN A 883 -2.61 -22.83 -10.25
C GLN A 883 -2.25 -21.38 -9.92
N LEU A 884 -1.13 -20.87 -10.41
CA LEU A 884 -0.72 -19.48 -10.19
C LEU A 884 -1.68 -18.51 -10.89
N LEU A 885 -2.12 -18.80 -12.12
CA LEU A 885 -3.10 -17.98 -12.83
C LEU A 885 -4.44 -17.93 -12.09
N SER A 886 -4.92 -19.06 -11.55
CA SER A 886 -6.15 -19.08 -10.74
C SER A 886 -6.03 -18.19 -9.50
N LYS A 887 -4.90 -18.28 -8.76
CA LYS A 887 -4.63 -17.43 -7.60
C LYS A 887 -4.54 -15.95 -7.96
N VAL A 888 -3.92 -15.62 -9.10
CA VAL A 888 -3.87 -14.23 -9.60
C VAL A 888 -5.28 -13.73 -9.89
N SER A 889 -6.12 -14.51 -10.56
CA SER A 889 -7.51 -14.13 -10.86
C SER A 889 -8.36 -13.93 -9.60
N GLU A 890 -8.21 -14.77 -8.57
CA GLU A 890 -8.89 -14.63 -7.28
C GLU A 890 -8.46 -13.35 -6.54
N VAL A 891 -7.18 -13.01 -6.59
CA VAL A 891 -6.64 -11.80 -5.99
C VAL A 891 -7.09 -10.56 -6.77
N GLU A 892 -7.10 -10.61 -8.10
CA GLU A 892 -7.64 -9.54 -8.95
C GLU A 892 -9.12 -9.29 -8.67
N PHE A 893 -9.91 -10.35 -8.59
CA PHE A 893 -11.32 -10.27 -8.21
C PHE A 893 -11.50 -9.63 -6.82
N SER A 894 -10.73 -10.09 -5.83
CA SER A 894 -10.75 -9.52 -4.47
C SER A 894 -10.36 -8.04 -4.47
N ASN A 895 -9.36 -7.65 -5.25
CA ASN A 895 -8.92 -6.26 -5.38
C ASN A 895 -9.99 -5.38 -6.04
N THR A 896 -10.69 -5.87 -7.06
CA THR A 896 -11.83 -5.13 -7.65
C THR A 896 -12.97 -4.93 -6.64
N LYS A 897 -13.23 -5.93 -5.78
CA LYS A 897 -14.21 -5.82 -4.69
C LYS A 897 -13.80 -4.76 -3.68
N TYR A 898 -12.56 -4.81 -3.19
CA TYR A 898 -12.04 -3.80 -2.24
C TYR A 898 -11.97 -2.40 -2.85
N SER A 899 -11.66 -2.27 -4.15
CA SER A 899 -11.71 -0.98 -4.84
C SER A 899 -13.11 -0.39 -4.84
N LYS A 900 -14.14 -1.20 -5.12
CA LYS A 900 -15.54 -0.76 -5.07
C LYS A 900 -15.98 -0.39 -3.64
N GLU A 901 -15.53 -1.12 -2.63
CA GLU A 901 -15.78 -0.77 -1.22
C GLU A 901 -15.09 0.54 -0.82
N LEU A 902 -13.86 0.78 -1.28
CA LEU A 902 -13.16 2.04 -1.06
C LEU A 902 -13.84 3.21 -1.77
N ASP A 903 -14.34 3.01 -2.98
CA ASP A 903 -15.07 4.05 -3.72
C ASP A 903 -16.40 4.36 -3.03
N TYR A 904 -17.12 3.35 -2.53
CA TYR A 904 -18.30 3.55 -1.68
C TYR A 904 -17.97 4.33 -0.40
N ILE A 905 -16.90 3.99 0.31
CA ILE A 905 -16.47 4.70 1.52
C ILE A 905 -16.07 6.15 1.19
N ARG A 906 -15.47 6.40 0.03
CA ARG A 906 -15.13 7.76 -0.43
C ARG A 906 -16.38 8.57 -0.72
N GLU A 907 -17.36 8.00 -1.42
CA GLU A 907 -18.65 8.63 -1.68
C GLU A 907 -19.40 8.93 -0.39
N GLU A 908 -19.45 7.97 0.55
CA GLU A 908 -20.08 8.16 1.87
C GLU A 908 -19.38 9.26 2.69
N ASN A 909 -18.04 9.28 2.69
CA ASN A 909 -17.29 10.36 3.32
C ASN A 909 -17.54 11.72 2.66
N GLN A 910 -17.72 11.78 1.34
CA GLN A 910 -18.09 13.02 0.65
C GLN A 910 -19.49 13.47 1.06
N GLN A 911 -20.46 12.55 1.15
CA GLN A 911 -21.81 12.86 1.64
C GLN A 911 -21.79 13.37 3.08
N LEU A 912 -21.07 12.70 3.99
CA LEU A 912 -20.93 13.14 5.38
C LEU A 912 -20.24 14.50 5.49
N LYS A 913 -19.28 14.83 4.61
CA LYS A 913 -18.67 16.17 4.56
C LYS A 913 -19.68 17.23 4.11
N LEU A 914 -20.52 16.92 3.13
CA LEU A 914 -21.59 17.83 2.69
C LEU A 914 -22.63 18.05 3.80
N GLU A 915 -23.01 16.98 4.51
CA GLU A 915 -23.92 17.05 5.65
C GLU A 915 -23.32 17.83 6.82
N LYS A 916 -22.05 17.61 7.15
CA LYS A 916 -21.32 18.40 8.13
C LYS A 916 -21.34 19.89 7.78
N ASN A 917 -21.04 20.26 6.53
CA ASN A 917 -21.08 21.65 6.10
C ASN A 917 -22.49 22.25 6.18
N ARG A 918 -23.52 21.44 5.87
CA ARG A 918 -24.93 21.85 6.02
C ARG A 918 -25.29 22.12 7.48
N LEU A 919 -24.93 21.21 8.39
CA LEU A 919 -25.16 21.36 9.82
C LEU A 919 -24.37 22.54 10.40
N GLU A 920 -23.13 22.78 9.95
CA GLU A 920 -22.35 23.96 10.35
C GLU A 920 -23.03 25.27 9.92
N ASN A 921 -23.60 25.31 8.71
CA ASN A 921 -24.37 26.47 8.25
C ASN A 921 -25.66 26.65 9.05
N GLU A 922 -26.35 25.56 9.39
CA GLU A 922 -27.55 25.58 10.23
C GLU A 922 -27.23 26.07 11.65
N VAL A 923 -26.10 25.62 12.24
CA VAL A 923 -25.63 26.13 13.53
C VAL A 923 -25.33 27.62 13.46
N ARG A 924 -24.69 28.11 12.39
CA ARG A 924 -24.47 29.56 12.22
C ARG A 924 -25.78 30.33 12.10
N GLN A 925 -26.76 29.78 11.37
CA GLN A 925 -28.08 30.37 11.21
C GLN A 925 -28.83 30.43 12.55
N LEU A 926 -28.84 29.33 13.31
CA LEU A 926 -29.43 29.30 14.65
C LEU A 926 -28.70 30.26 15.61
N GLN A 927 -27.37 30.41 15.51
CA GLN A 927 -26.62 31.40 16.28
C GLN A 927 -27.02 32.83 15.90
N THR A 928 -27.25 33.13 14.62
CA THR A 928 -27.76 34.44 14.21
C THR A 928 -29.19 34.67 14.68
N ASP A 929 -30.05 33.65 14.62
CA ASP A 929 -31.44 33.75 15.06
C ASP A 929 -31.53 33.93 16.59
N ILE A 930 -30.70 33.21 17.36
CA ILE A 930 -30.56 33.42 18.80
C ILE A 930 -30.07 34.85 19.08
N HIS A 931 -29.09 35.34 18.33
CA HIS A 931 -28.58 36.69 18.52
C HIS A 931 -29.63 37.76 18.23
N ILE A 932 -30.42 37.59 17.16
CA ILE A 932 -31.56 38.46 16.82
C ILE A 932 -32.61 38.38 17.92
N THR A 933 -32.99 37.18 18.37
CA THR A 933 -34.00 36.99 19.43
C THR A 933 -33.53 37.60 20.76
N VAL A 934 -32.25 37.49 21.11
CA VAL A 934 -31.67 38.11 22.31
C VAL A 934 -31.69 39.63 22.18
N LYS A 935 -31.43 40.16 20.99
CA LYS A 935 -31.51 41.60 20.71
C LYS A 935 -32.95 42.10 20.80
N ASP A 936 -33.90 41.40 20.17
CA ASP A 936 -35.32 41.73 20.22
C ASP A 936 -35.86 41.61 21.65
N ALA A 937 -35.43 40.59 22.41
CA ALA A 937 -35.77 40.46 23.82
C ALA A 937 -35.21 41.61 24.66
N LYS A 938 -33.96 42.03 24.43
CA LYS A 938 -33.36 43.20 25.07
C LYS A 938 -34.12 44.48 24.73
N ASP A 939 -34.43 44.69 23.45
CA ASP A 939 -35.19 45.85 22.96
C ASP A 939 -36.61 45.88 23.57
N ILE A 940 -37.23 44.71 23.81
CA ILE A 940 -38.50 44.59 24.54
C ILE A 940 -38.33 44.91 26.04
N THR A 941 -37.29 44.41 26.72
CA THR A 941 -37.03 44.73 28.14
C THR A 941 -36.66 46.20 28.39
N GLU A 942 -36.07 46.88 27.40
CA GLU A 942 -35.66 48.28 27.50
C GLU A 942 -36.77 49.27 27.08
N SER A 943 -37.90 48.78 26.59
CA SER A 943 -39.08 49.60 26.27
C SER A 943 -39.90 49.92 27.54
N PRO A 944 -40.18 51.21 27.84
CA PRO A 944 -40.93 51.56 29.04
C PRO A 944 -42.44 51.31 28.81
N LEU A 945 -43.07 50.74 29.84
CA LEU A 945 -44.51 50.49 29.94
C LEU A 945 -45.35 51.66 29.40
N MET A 946 -46.10 51.43 28.31
CA MET A 946 -47.47 51.95 28.15
C MET A 946 -48.31 51.12 27.16
N ASP A 947 -49.49 50.76 27.67
CA ASP A 947 -50.79 50.46 27.06
C ASP A 947 -51.11 49.18 26.26
N SER A 948 -51.85 48.35 27.01
CA SER A 948 -53.22 47.88 26.72
C SER A 948 -53.35 46.45 26.17
N GLY A 949 -54.34 45.73 26.69
CA GLY A 949 -54.56 44.27 26.53
C GLY A 949 -54.56 43.74 25.09
N ARG A 950 -54.58 44.60 24.08
CA ARG A 950 -54.40 44.24 22.67
C ARG A 950 -52.99 43.74 22.35
N ASN A 951 -51.95 44.24 23.03
CA ASN A 951 -50.59 43.71 22.90
C ASN A 951 -50.43 42.34 23.58
N LEU A 952 -51.19 42.08 24.65
CA LEU A 952 -51.23 40.77 25.28
C LEU A 952 -52.04 39.77 24.44
N GLU A 953 -53.16 40.19 23.84
CA GLU A 953 -53.90 39.36 22.87
C GLU A 953 -53.06 39.07 21.62
N LEU A 954 -52.40 40.06 21.03
CA LEU A 954 -51.49 39.84 19.90
C LEU A 954 -50.28 38.98 20.27
N ARG A 955 -49.76 39.10 21.51
CA ARG A 955 -48.70 38.20 22.01
C ARG A 955 -49.24 36.78 22.22
N VAL A 956 -50.43 36.62 22.77
CA VAL A 956 -51.06 35.30 22.91
C VAL A 956 -51.33 34.69 21.54
N GLU A 957 -51.77 35.48 20.56
CA GLU A 957 -52.01 35.03 19.18
C GLU A 957 -50.70 34.71 18.43
N SER A 958 -49.62 35.48 18.68
CA SER A 958 -48.27 35.18 18.17
C SER A 958 -47.70 33.91 18.80
N LEU A 959 -47.80 33.78 20.13
CA LEU A 959 -47.36 32.58 20.85
C LEU A 959 -48.20 31.35 20.46
N GLN A 960 -49.49 31.54 20.15
CA GLN A 960 -50.35 30.48 19.65
C GLN A 960 -49.93 30.04 18.24
N LYS A 961 -49.57 30.99 17.37
CA LYS A 961 -49.00 30.69 16.05
C LYS A 961 -47.64 30.01 16.14
N GLU A 962 -46.74 30.49 16.98
CA GLU A 962 -45.44 29.86 17.24
C GLU A 962 -45.63 28.45 17.79
N LEU A 963 -46.63 28.24 18.67
CA LEU A 963 -46.94 26.92 19.22
C LEU A 963 -47.54 25.98 18.15
N ASP A 964 -48.34 26.49 17.22
CA ASP A 964 -48.87 25.73 16.09
C ASP A 964 -47.77 25.44 15.03
N GLU A 965 -46.83 26.36 14.81
CA GLU A 965 -45.64 26.15 13.98
C GLU A 965 -44.71 25.11 14.61
N LEU A 966 -44.45 25.19 15.91
CA LEU A 966 -43.67 24.18 16.64
C LEU A 966 -44.37 22.81 16.63
N ARG A 967 -45.70 22.76 16.68
CA ARG A 967 -46.48 21.53 16.48
C ARG A 967 -46.35 21.00 15.05
N SER A 968 -46.35 21.88 14.04
CA SER A 968 -46.11 21.48 12.64
C SER A 968 -44.70 20.91 12.47
N ILE A 969 -43.68 21.58 13.02
CA ILE A 969 -42.29 21.11 13.00
C ILE A 969 -42.16 19.80 13.75
N THR A 970 -42.83 19.64 14.90
CA THR A 970 -42.82 18.38 15.65
C THR A 970 -43.44 17.26 14.82
N ASN A 971 -44.56 17.50 14.15
CA ASN A 971 -45.20 16.52 13.28
C ASN A 971 -44.35 16.20 12.02
N GLU A 972 -43.66 17.19 11.45
CA GLU A 972 -42.71 16.98 10.36
C GLU A 972 -41.50 16.16 10.81
N LYS A 973 -40.99 16.44 12.02
CA LYS A 973 -39.89 15.68 12.64
C LYS A 973 -40.34 14.28 13.03
N ASP A 974 -41.57 14.07 13.50
CA ASP A 974 -42.13 12.75 13.75
C ASP A 974 -42.30 11.96 12.45
N GLN A 975 -42.69 12.62 11.35
CA GLN A 975 -42.71 12.00 10.02
C GLN A 975 -41.30 11.68 9.49
N GLU A 976 -40.33 12.55 9.75
CA GLU A 976 -38.92 12.33 9.43
C GLU A 976 -38.36 11.16 10.24
N ILE A 977 -38.65 11.09 11.54
CA ILE A 977 -38.31 9.98 12.42
C ILE A 977 -38.99 8.70 11.93
N ALA A 978 -40.27 8.73 11.54
CA ALA A 978 -40.96 7.57 10.98
C ALA A 978 -40.34 7.11 9.65
N LYS A 979 -39.92 8.05 8.79
CA LYS A 979 -39.19 7.74 7.55
C LYS A 979 -37.80 7.17 7.85
N LEU A 980 -37.07 7.72 8.81
CA LEU A 980 -35.77 7.22 9.24
C LEU A 980 -35.87 5.86 9.90
N GLN A 981 -36.91 5.59 10.69
CA GLN A 981 -37.21 4.28 11.24
C GLN A 981 -37.60 3.27 10.14
N LYS A 982 -38.35 3.71 9.12
CA LYS A 982 -38.64 2.89 7.93
C LYS A 982 -37.38 2.62 7.10
N ASN A 983 -36.47 3.58 7.00
CA ASN A 983 -35.19 3.43 6.31
C ASN A 983 -34.21 2.58 7.11
N LEU A 984 -34.19 2.69 8.44
CA LEU A 984 -33.41 1.85 9.35
C LEU A 984 -33.92 0.42 9.35
N SER A 985 -35.24 0.20 9.34
CA SER A 985 -35.80 -1.14 9.15
C SER A 985 -35.50 -1.68 7.75
N ALA A 986 -35.58 -0.86 6.70
CA ALA A 986 -35.17 -1.27 5.35
C ALA A 986 -33.65 -1.52 5.24
N MET A 987 -32.81 -0.74 5.92
CA MET A 987 -31.36 -0.96 6.00
C MET A 987 -31.02 -2.18 6.84
N ARG A 988 -31.77 -2.43 7.92
CA ARG A 988 -31.63 -3.62 8.76
C ARG A 988 -32.03 -4.86 7.98
N ILE A 989 -33.15 -4.81 7.24
CA ILE A 989 -33.54 -5.87 6.29
C ILE A 989 -32.48 -6.04 5.20
N LYS A 990 -31.89 -4.97 4.67
CA LYS A 990 -30.79 -5.04 3.67
C LYS A 990 -29.46 -5.52 4.25
N ARG A 991 -29.20 -5.29 5.54
CA ARG A 991 -28.00 -5.74 6.26
C ARG A 991 -28.16 -7.20 6.69
N GLU A 992 -29.34 -7.60 7.15
CA GLU A 992 -29.73 -9.01 7.36
C GLU A 992 -29.74 -9.78 6.04
N GLN A 993 -30.23 -9.21 4.93
CA GLN A 993 -30.13 -9.78 3.58
C GLN A 993 -28.68 -9.85 3.03
N ARG A 994 -27.72 -9.14 3.63
CA ARG A 994 -26.30 -9.24 3.24
C ARG A 994 -25.52 -10.21 4.12
N GLU A 995 -26.03 -10.59 5.29
CA GLU A 995 -25.30 -11.41 6.27
C GLU A 995 -25.76 -12.88 6.39
N SER A 996 -26.78 -13.35 5.67
CA SER A 996 -27.18 -14.79 5.71
C SER A 996 -27.52 -15.43 4.35
N HIS A 997 -26.74 -15.14 3.29
CA HIS A 997 -26.88 -15.83 2.00
C HIS A 997 -25.58 -16.52 1.60
N LEU A 998 -25.48 -17.82 1.87
CA LEU A 998 -24.48 -18.67 1.22
C LEU A 998 -25.18 -19.48 0.13
N LYS A 999 -25.20 -18.93 -1.09
CA LYS A 999 -25.64 -19.65 -2.29
C LYS A 999 -24.42 -20.37 -2.88
N ARG A 1000 -24.46 -21.71 -2.94
CA ARG A 1000 -23.55 -22.49 -3.77
C ARG A 1000 -24.29 -22.87 -5.05
N SER A 1001 -24.10 -22.10 -6.11
CA SER A 1001 -24.45 -22.49 -7.48
C SER A 1001 -23.23 -23.09 -8.15
N ILE A 1002 -23.38 -24.26 -8.76
CA ILE A 1002 -22.30 -24.94 -9.45
C ILE A 1002 -22.40 -24.58 -10.94
N VAL A 1003 -21.29 -24.21 -11.54
CA VAL A 1003 -21.22 -23.86 -12.97
C VAL A 1003 -20.33 -24.88 -13.65
N VAL A 1004 -20.79 -25.41 -14.79
CA VAL A 1004 -20.01 -26.29 -15.65
C VAL A 1004 -19.43 -25.44 -16.77
N ILE A 1005 -18.13 -25.59 -17.04
CA ILE A 1005 -17.43 -24.85 -18.08
C ILE A 1005 -17.14 -25.81 -19.22
N ASP A 1006 -17.59 -25.45 -20.43
CA ASP A 1006 -17.23 -26.18 -21.64
C ASP A 1006 -15.72 -26.00 -21.91
N PRO A 1007 -14.91 -27.08 -21.92
CA PRO A 1007 -13.47 -26.99 -22.08
C PRO A 1007 -13.02 -26.45 -23.46
N ASP A 1008 -13.85 -26.59 -24.50
CA ASP A 1008 -13.49 -26.17 -25.86
C ASP A 1008 -13.88 -24.71 -26.13
N THR A 1009 -14.96 -24.22 -25.49
CA THR A 1009 -15.47 -22.86 -25.73
C THR A 1009 -15.26 -21.90 -24.56
N GLY A 1010 -14.87 -22.40 -23.39
CA GLY A 1010 -14.72 -21.62 -22.16
C GLY A 1010 -16.03 -21.03 -21.62
N LYS A 1011 -17.17 -21.46 -22.16
CA LYS A 1011 -18.48 -20.90 -21.83
C LYS A 1011 -19.01 -21.52 -20.53
N GLU A 1012 -19.31 -20.65 -19.57
CA GLU A 1012 -19.96 -20.98 -18.31
C GLU A 1012 -21.46 -21.28 -18.54
N MET A 1013 -21.93 -22.41 -18.02
CA MET A 1013 -23.33 -22.82 -18.14
C MET A 1013 -23.80 -23.61 -16.92
N THR A 1014 -25.12 -23.67 -16.71
CA THR A 1014 -25.70 -24.40 -15.57
C THR A 1014 -25.57 -25.92 -15.76
N PRO A 1015 -25.58 -26.73 -14.68
CA PRO A 1015 -25.52 -28.19 -14.78
C PRO A 1015 -26.65 -28.76 -15.65
N GLU A 1016 -27.83 -28.12 -15.65
CA GLU A 1016 -28.96 -28.52 -16.50
C GLU A 1016 -28.68 -28.27 -17.98
N GLU A 1017 -28.12 -27.11 -18.32
CA GLU A 1017 -27.75 -26.78 -19.70
C GLU A 1017 -26.58 -27.66 -20.18
N ALA A 1018 -25.62 -27.96 -19.30
CA ALA A 1018 -24.50 -28.84 -19.60
C ALA A 1018 -24.98 -30.27 -19.87
N HIS A 1019 -25.95 -30.77 -19.10
CA HIS A 1019 -26.57 -32.07 -19.36
C HIS A 1019 -27.35 -32.07 -20.68
N ARG A 1020 -28.08 -30.98 -20.96
CA ARG A 1020 -28.85 -30.83 -22.21
C ARG A 1020 -27.94 -30.78 -23.44
N GLN A 1021 -26.72 -30.26 -23.29
CA GLN A 1021 -25.68 -30.24 -24.33
C GLN A 1021 -24.82 -31.51 -24.37
N GLY A 1022 -25.07 -32.48 -23.47
CA GLY A 1022 -24.35 -33.75 -23.42
C GLY A 1022 -22.94 -33.67 -22.82
N LEU A 1023 -22.58 -32.54 -22.21
CA LEU A 1023 -21.27 -32.33 -21.58
C LEU A 1023 -21.12 -33.05 -20.23
N ILE A 1024 -22.24 -33.35 -19.57
CA ILE A 1024 -22.29 -34.15 -18.34
C ILE A 1024 -23.38 -35.22 -18.44
N ASP A 1025 -23.16 -36.39 -17.83
CA ASP A 1025 -24.15 -37.46 -17.79
C ASP A 1025 -25.26 -37.19 -16.74
N TRP A 1026 -26.39 -37.89 -16.85
CA TRP A 1026 -27.54 -37.69 -15.94
C TRP A 1026 -27.17 -37.92 -14.47
N LYS A 1027 -26.25 -38.84 -14.20
CA LYS A 1027 -25.79 -39.16 -12.85
C LYS A 1027 -24.98 -38.00 -12.26
N MET A 1028 -24.11 -37.39 -13.05
CA MET A 1028 -23.35 -36.20 -12.67
C MET A 1028 -24.27 -34.99 -12.54
N PHE A 1029 -25.23 -34.79 -13.43
CA PHE A 1029 -26.26 -33.75 -13.29
C PHE A 1029 -27.00 -33.84 -11.95
N VAL A 1030 -27.51 -35.03 -11.59
CA VAL A 1030 -28.21 -35.24 -10.32
C VAL A 1030 -27.28 -34.98 -9.12
N ASN A 1031 -26.01 -35.38 -9.21
CA ASN A 1031 -25.03 -35.11 -8.15
C ASN A 1031 -24.73 -33.61 -8.01
N LEU A 1032 -24.49 -32.89 -9.11
CA LEU A 1032 -24.24 -31.45 -9.10
C LEU A 1032 -25.48 -30.70 -8.60
N GLN A 1033 -26.67 -31.07 -9.07
CA GLN A 1033 -27.93 -30.49 -8.60
C GLN A 1033 -28.19 -30.75 -7.12
N ASN A 1034 -27.76 -31.89 -6.57
CA ASN A 1034 -27.88 -32.19 -5.13
C ASN A 1034 -26.85 -31.43 -4.27
N GLN A 1035 -25.75 -30.99 -4.86
CA GLN A 1035 -24.73 -30.18 -4.19
C GLN A 1035 -25.07 -28.69 -4.18
N GLU A 1036 -26.01 -28.25 -5.01
CA GLU A 1036 -26.60 -26.91 -4.95
C GLU A 1036 -27.64 -26.80 -3.83
N CYS A 1037 -27.36 -25.99 -2.81
CA CYS A 1037 -28.22 -25.76 -1.65
C CYS A 1037 -28.29 -24.26 -1.30
N ASP A 1038 -29.52 -23.78 -1.04
CA ASP A 1038 -29.84 -22.39 -0.67
C ASP A 1038 -30.58 -22.36 0.68
N TRP A 1039 -29.82 -22.36 1.79
CA TRP A 1039 -30.36 -22.17 3.14
C TRP A 1039 -30.26 -20.71 3.57
N GLU A 1040 -31.32 -20.20 4.18
CA GLU A 1040 -31.44 -18.83 4.67
C GLU A 1040 -31.90 -18.85 6.13
N GLU A 1041 -31.22 -18.12 7.01
CA GLU A 1041 -31.72 -17.86 8.36
C GLU A 1041 -32.51 -16.55 8.37
N ILE A 1042 -33.73 -16.61 8.88
CA ILE A 1042 -34.64 -15.48 9.06
C ILE A 1042 -34.87 -15.30 10.56
N SER A 1043 -34.27 -14.26 11.13
CA SER A 1043 -34.41 -13.92 12.54
C SER A 1043 -35.41 -12.76 12.70
N MET A 1044 -36.47 -12.98 13.46
CA MET A 1044 -37.50 -11.96 13.74
C MET A 1044 -37.45 -11.61 15.23
N LYS A 1045 -37.16 -10.35 15.56
CA LYS A 1045 -37.24 -9.85 16.95
C LYS A 1045 -38.65 -9.33 17.22
N GLY A 1046 -39.40 -10.08 18.02
CA GLY A 1046 -40.73 -9.69 18.51
C GLY A 1046 -40.72 -9.30 19.99
N PRO A 1047 -41.82 -8.75 20.53
CA PRO A 1047 -41.92 -8.32 21.93
C PRO A 1047 -41.74 -9.46 22.96
N ASN A 1048 -41.74 -10.73 22.52
CA ASN A 1048 -41.57 -11.91 23.38
C ASN A 1048 -40.20 -12.60 23.23
N GLY A 1049 -39.23 -11.99 22.51
CA GLY A 1049 -37.89 -12.54 22.28
C GLY A 1049 -37.49 -12.63 20.80
N GLU A 1050 -36.23 -13.00 20.54
CA GLU A 1050 -35.69 -13.24 19.19
C GLU A 1050 -36.05 -14.65 18.75
N SER A 1051 -36.84 -14.80 17.68
CA SER A 1051 -37.17 -16.10 17.11
C SER A 1051 -36.45 -16.28 15.78
N SER A 1052 -35.59 -17.30 15.67
CA SER A 1052 -34.80 -17.60 14.47
C SER A 1052 -35.36 -18.82 13.71
N ILE A 1053 -35.56 -18.66 12.41
CA ILE A 1053 -36.14 -19.67 11.52
C ILE A 1053 -35.17 -19.94 10.35
N LEU A 1054 -34.78 -21.20 10.14
CA LEU A 1054 -34.05 -21.63 8.95
C LEU A 1054 -35.02 -21.97 7.82
N HIS A 1055 -34.79 -21.42 6.64
CA HIS A 1055 -35.60 -21.56 5.45
C HIS A 1055 -34.78 -22.19 4.33
N ASP A 1056 -35.22 -23.35 3.85
CA ASP A 1056 -34.70 -23.94 2.62
C ASP A 1056 -35.44 -23.32 1.43
N ARG A 1057 -34.77 -22.46 0.66
CA ARG A 1057 -35.39 -21.79 -0.49
C ARG A 1057 -35.69 -22.75 -1.65
N LYS A 1058 -35.04 -23.91 -1.72
CA LYS A 1058 -35.23 -24.90 -2.77
C LYS A 1058 -36.47 -25.75 -2.52
N SER A 1059 -36.72 -26.15 -1.27
CA SER A 1059 -37.91 -26.93 -0.90
C SER A 1059 -39.07 -26.10 -0.33
N GLY A 1060 -38.83 -24.81 -0.02
CA GLY A 1060 -39.79 -23.91 0.60
C GLY A 1060 -40.09 -24.23 2.07
N LYS A 1061 -39.34 -25.15 2.69
CA LYS A 1061 -39.58 -25.62 4.06
C LYS A 1061 -38.89 -24.72 5.07
N LYS A 1062 -39.61 -24.42 6.16
CA LYS A 1062 -39.15 -23.56 7.25
C LYS A 1062 -39.02 -24.39 8.53
N PHE A 1063 -37.92 -24.22 9.25
CA PHE A 1063 -37.62 -24.92 10.49
C PHE A 1063 -37.26 -23.91 11.58
N SER A 1064 -38.03 -23.93 12.67
CA SER A 1064 -37.81 -23.06 13.82
C SER A 1064 -36.66 -23.60 14.69
N ILE A 1065 -35.65 -22.76 14.96
CA ILE A 1065 -34.51 -23.13 15.81
C ILE A 1065 -34.98 -23.30 17.26
N ASP A 1066 -35.90 -22.47 17.73
CA ASP A 1066 -36.45 -22.56 19.09
C ASP A 1066 -37.25 -23.85 19.32
N ASP A 1067 -38.00 -24.29 18.32
CA ASP A 1067 -38.75 -25.55 18.41
C ASP A 1067 -37.80 -26.76 18.32
N ALA A 1068 -36.70 -26.65 17.58
CA ALA A 1068 -35.66 -27.67 17.53
C ALA A 1068 -34.88 -27.77 18.85
N ILE A 1069 -34.70 -26.66 19.59
CA ILE A 1069 -34.16 -26.67 20.96
C ILE A 1069 -35.17 -27.30 21.93
N LYS A 1070 -36.44 -26.90 21.88
CA LYS A 1070 -37.50 -27.44 22.75
C LYS A 1070 -37.75 -28.93 22.52
N SER A 1071 -37.62 -29.40 21.28
CA SER A 1071 -37.73 -30.82 20.93
C SER A 1071 -36.43 -31.62 21.15
N GLY A 1072 -35.36 -30.98 21.63
CA GLY A 1072 -34.09 -31.64 21.96
C GLY A 1072 -33.25 -32.09 20.76
N LYS A 1073 -33.60 -31.66 19.54
CA LYS A 1073 -32.85 -31.98 18.31
C LYS A 1073 -31.51 -31.24 18.23
N ILE A 1074 -31.45 -30.05 18.82
CA ILE A 1074 -30.23 -29.23 18.93
C ILE A 1074 -30.08 -28.69 20.35
N THR A 1075 -28.85 -28.47 20.78
CA THR A 1075 -28.53 -27.87 22.09
C THR A 1075 -28.18 -26.38 21.93
N ARG A 1076 -28.25 -25.62 23.03
CA ARG A 1076 -27.82 -24.20 23.03
C ARG A 1076 -26.36 -24.04 22.60
N ASP A 1077 -25.50 -25.04 22.85
CA ASP A 1077 -24.12 -25.02 22.40
C ASP A 1077 -23.99 -25.18 20.88
N HIS A 1078 -24.81 -26.03 20.24
CA HIS A 1078 -24.84 -26.12 18.78
C HIS A 1078 -25.24 -24.79 18.13
N VAL A 1079 -26.19 -24.07 18.73
CA VAL A 1079 -26.58 -22.73 18.28
C VAL A 1079 -25.44 -21.73 18.46
N ARG A 1080 -24.71 -21.75 19.58
CA ARG A 1080 -23.54 -20.88 19.78
C ARG A 1080 -22.43 -21.18 18.77
N ARG A 1081 -22.12 -22.45 18.51
CA ARG A 1081 -21.11 -22.85 17.52
C ARG A 1081 -21.51 -22.41 16.11
N PHE A 1082 -22.79 -22.49 15.77
CA PHE A 1082 -23.32 -21.98 14.51
C PHE A 1082 -23.16 -20.44 14.40
N HIS A 1083 -23.54 -19.68 15.44
CA HIS A 1083 -23.37 -18.22 15.47
C HIS A 1083 -21.89 -17.78 15.44
N ASN A 1084 -21.00 -18.57 16.04
CA ASN A 1084 -19.55 -18.37 16.02
C ASN A 1084 -18.88 -18.85 14.72
N LYS A 1085 -19.67 -19.36 13.75
CA LYS A 1085 -19.21 -19.92 12.46
C LYS A 1085 -18.32 -21.17 12.59
N GLU A 1086 -18.33 -21.83 13.74
CA GLU A 1086 -17.64 -23.11 13.96
C GLU A 1086 -18.43 -24.29 13.39
N LEU A 1087 -19.75 -24.14 13.21
CA LEU A 1087 -20.64 -25.14 12.62
C LEU A 1087 -21.25 -24.61 11.30
N PRO A 1088 -21.07 -25.29 10.16
CA PRO A 1088 -21.63 -24.87 8.88
C PRO A 1088 -23.17 -24.86 8.87
N ILE A 1089 -23.79 -23.91 8.14
CA ILE A 1089 -25.25 -23.81 8.03
C ILE A 1089 -25.91 -25.10 7.50
N GLN A 1090 -25.22 -25.85 6.64
CA GLN A 1090 -25.72 -27.13 6.10
C GLN A 1090 -25.83 -28.20 7.19
N GLU A 1091 -24.76 -28.36 7.98
CA GLU A 1091 -24.73 -29.33 9.09
C GLU A 1091 -25.74 -28.91 10.16
N PHE A 1092 -25.78 -27.62 10.48
CA PHE A 1092 -26.75 -27.08 11.42
C PHE A 1092 -28.20 -27.24 10.93
N ALA A 1093 -28.48 -27.02 9.64
CA ALA A 1093 -29.81 -27.22 9.04
C ALA A 1093 -30.23 -28.70 9.00
N LEU A 1094 -29.29 -29.63 8.81
CA LEU A 1094 -29.56 -31.07 8.93
C LEU A 1094 -29.92 -31.45 10.37
N MET A 1095 -29.22 -30.90 11.35
CA MET A 1095 -29.53 -31.10 12.78
C MET A 1095 -30.89 -30.49 13.15
N VAL A 1096 -31.21 -29.29 12.68
CA VAL A 1096 -32.49 -28.61 12.93
C VAL A 1096 -33.66 -29.32 12.22
N SER A 1097 -33.46 -29.80 11.00
CA SER A 1097 -34.48 -30.55 10.25
C SER A 1097 -34.69 -31.99 10.75
N GLY A 1098 -33.79 -32.50 11.60
CA GLY A 1098 -33.84 -33.86 12.16
C GLY A 1098 -33.49 -34.95 11.17
N LYS A 1099 -32.65 -34.64 10.18
CA LYS A 1099 -32.17 -35.57 9.13
C LYS A 1099 -30.69 -35.97 9.31
N ALA A 1100 -30.11 -35.70 10.47
CA ALA A 1100 -28.74 -36.06 10.83
C ALA A 1100 -28.60 -37.58 11.06
#